data_AF-A0AAJ0GMA2-F1
#
_entry.id   AF-A0AAJ0GMA2-F1
#
_cell.length_a   1.000
_cell.length_b   1.000
_cell.length_c   1.000
_cell.angle_alpha   90.00
_cell.angle_beta   90.00
_cell.angle_gamma   90.00
#
_symmetry.space_group_name_H-M   'P 1'
#
loop_
_entity.id
_entity.type
_entity.pdbx_description
1 polymer ?
#
loop_
_entity_poly.entity_id
_entity_poly.type
_entity_poly.pdbx_seq_one_letter_code
_entity_poly.pdbx_strand_id
1 'polypeptide(L)'
;MSAAAATLARVSSSTPTSLKPLSLRKAPLRDVLPNWNARGRRPSPLIRIARPSLRLPLSTVPTSLFPDATAWPCRRGWFFGRDTPRFILVPNPEHRQQAITVLDPPSGMLCYVQIVSTPTADTPGGCLMLHFDNRRYLFGRLAEGTQRTMVQRQVSLAKISDIFLSGRIDWHTTGGLLGMILTLADLKATSVAALEEVNEERRSKGKKAKDLKSSFAAHLNIHGGKNLVHMLATARPFILRKALPVYPRELRHDPRSGEKEAGPDYEDENIRVWSIPVSNETSDAAGTSEPRSPKKRKLSPSSDTDAGAGSSEEADQAIREAVVRDMFCSKWNLDTLREMPLREVQLPAKIFIRNDQGHLEQYQGPDAESAPDPNMKVFVRLPWPASKVQHLPSTEPSRASMCYVVKCHPRRGKFNVEAARELGVEKVNFKLLTAGQSVPGKDGITVTPDMVLGATLEGHGFAVVDIPFPEVIDDLVSRHEWSNPEIMNGIDTMYWILSESISLEDPRLHQFIQARPSIKHIVLGPDMCPNLLALESPASQLIKMNRVDEQRFPFPVFDAKPPTDVNRELGAVAEPARSGLKFQLAPKQGFLTDRVVPLMDTGKPIWELATHTPQVLQLANTARQTISKPEFLAEVETSQRDLPSPETEIIPLGTGSAMPSKYRNVSAILVRVPGWGSYLFDCGENTLGQLRRSFGFQGADDVLRDLRAIYISHAHADHHLGTINVVDRWSQVSDGKLAIIASPRYQSFVREFQSVQPLRGSNNRLVHANLRPAAAGSSAKPGTLAKAYFNDADFDDDPTFPTSLPRIEAVYVDHCYEATAGVLTFPDTGLKIAYSGDCRPSTPFAELGRGAHLLIHECTFEDELAGDAHAKKHSTLSDAIRVGREMQARRILLTHFSQRYPKLPVIDEAKLVGSNDDGEDGEDGERGKTERRDVEVLFAFDMMRVKLGEFKQAKQFLPALRELLKVEEPEQADEE
;
A
#
# COMPACT_ATOMS: atom_id res chain seq x y z
N MET A 1 4.22 -15.98 -66.87
CA MET A 1 4.27 -14.98 -67.97
C MET A 1 4.96 -13.73 -67.44
N SER A 2 5.96 -13.22 -68.20
CA SER A 2 6.43 -11.83 -68.27
C SER A 2 6.65 -11.04 -66.96
N ALA A 3 7.85 -10.96 -66.38
CA ALA A 3 9.02 -10.12 -66.77
C ALA A 3 8.90 -8.63 -66.32
N ALA A 4 9.95 -7.90 -65.91
CA ALA A 4 11.40 -8.12 -66.09
C ALA A 4 12.30 -7.47 -65.00
N ALA A 5 13.55 -7.97 -64.91
CA ALA A 5 14.85 -7.31 -64.66
C ALA A 5 14.98 -6.21 -63.56
N ALA A 6 15.89 -6.27 -62.57
CA ALA A 6 17.31 -6.66 -62.51
C ALA A 6 18.31 -5.75 -63.27
N THR A 7 19.15 -5.03 -62.53
CA THR A 7 20.51 -4.62 -62.95
C THR A 7 21.41 -4.49 -61.72
N LEU A 8 22.68 -4.86 -61.87
CA LEU A 8 23.65 -5.14 -60.80
C LEU A 8 24.99 -4.44 -61.06
N ALA A 9 25.74 -4.18 -59.99
CA ALA A 9 27.21 -4.07 -59.91
C ALA A 9 27.96 -2.87 -60.55
N ARG A 10 28.81 -2.21 -59.73
CA ARG A 10 30.30 -2.36 -59.65
C ARG A 10 30.84 -1.38 -58.59
N VAL A 11 31.61 -1.79 -57.56
CA VAL A 11 32.98 -2.38 -57.47
C VAL A 11 34.11 -1.34 -57.52
N SER A 12 34.82 -1.19 -56.38
CA SER A 12 36.24 -0.83 -56.11
C SER A 12 36.36 0.19 -54.94
N SER A 13 36.96 -0.07 -53.76
CA SER A 13 38.38 -0.39 -53.44
C SER A 13 39.36 0.70 -53.93
N SER A 14 40.33 1.24 -53.17
CA SER A 14 40.87 0.89 -51.84
C SER A 14 41.98 1.87 -51.35
N THR A 15 42.09 2.06 -50.02
CA THR A 15 43.34 2.23 -49.20
C THR A 15 44.27 3.48 -49.45
N PRO A 16 45.45 3.66 -48.77
CA PRO A 16 45.60 4.05 -47.34
C PRO A 16 46.77 5.06 -47.04
N THR A 17 47.19 5.18 -45.75
CA THR A 17 48.55 5.60 -45.23
C THR A 17 49.00 7.08 -45.33
N SER A 18 49.89 7.66 -44.48
CA SER A 18 50.38 7.36 -43.10
C SER A 18 51.25 8.51 -42.50
N LEU A 19 51.49 8.47 -41.17
CA LEU A 19 52.70 8.93 -40.41
C LEU A 19 53.13 10.44 -40.30
N LYS A 20 53.06 10.96 -39.05
CA LYS A 20 54.13 11.55 -38.17
C LYS A 20 55.18 12.55 -38.74
N PRO A 21 55.65 13.59 -37.98
CA PRO A 21 56.52 13.34 -36.81
C PRO A 21 56.62 14.37 -35.63
N LEU A 22 57.00 13.80 -34.46
CA LEU A 22 57.93 14.27 -33.40
C LEU A 22 57.82 15.64 -32.67
N SER A 23 58.48 15.68 -31.50
CA SER A 23 58.33 16.60 -30.37
C SER A 23 59.57 17.47 -30.10
N LEU A 24 59.47 18.45 -29.17
CA LEU A 24 60.51 18.68 -28.13
C LEU A 24 60.03 19.55 -26.95
N ARG A 25 60.84 19.61 -25.89
CA ARG A 25 60.51 20.04 -24.50
C ARG A 25 60.90 21.49 -24.18
N LYS A 26 60.31 22.10 -23.12
CA LYS A 26 60.98 22.52 -21.85
C LYS A 26 60.05 23.26 -20.86
N ALA A 27 60.38 23.18 -19.56
CA ALA A 27 59.83 23.98 -18.43
C ALA A 27 60.81 25.18 -18.14
N PRO A 28 60.80 26.00 -17.03
CA PRO A 28 60.53 25.61 -15.61
C PRO A 28 60.07 26.70 -14.54
N LEU A 29 59.84 26.29 -13.26
CA LEU A 29 60.10 26.97 -11.93
C LEU A 29 59.54 28.41 -11.64
N ARG A 30 59.35 28.98 -10.42
CA ARG A 30 59.29 28.55 -8.98
C ARG A 30 58.67 29.65 -8.06
N ASP A 31 58.11 29.23 -6.92
CA ASP A 31 58.09 29.80 -5.53
C ASP A 31 57.88 31.31 -5.15
N VAL A 32 57.34 31.44 -3.91
CA VAL A 32 57.49 32.50 -2.87
C VAL A 32 56.31 33.46 -2.56
N LEU A 33 56.02 33.52 -1.26
CA LEU A 33 55.16 34.37 -0.39
C LEU A 33 55.46 35.92 -0.51
N PRO A 34 54.79 36.89 0.20
CA PRO A 34 54.14 36.74 1.52
C PRO A 34 52.96 37.68 1.94
N ASN A 35 52.36 37.31 3.08
CA ASN A 35 51.85 38.10 4.25
C ASN A 35 51.40 39.58 4.19
N TRP A 36 50.37 39.84 5.03
CA TRP A 36 50.30 40.79 6.17
C TRP A 36 49.29 41.98 6.19
N ASN A 37 48.40 41.90 7.18
CA ASN A 37 48.09 42.90 8.21
C ASN A 37 47.42 44.27 7.89
N ALA A 38 46.10 44.29 8.13
CA ALA A 38 45.47 44.87 9.34
C ALA A 38 45.16 46.40 9.46
N ARG A 39 44.20 46.65 10.37
CA ARG A 39 43.78 47.91 11.03
C ARG A 39 42.87 48.86 10.22
N GLY A 40 41.78 49.31 10.84
CA GLY A 40 40.92 50.39 10.29
C GLY A 40 39.62 50.61 11.07
N ARG A 41 39.65 51.49 12.08
CA ARG A 41 38.56 51.78 13.03
C ARG A 41 37.30 52.41 12.40
N ARG A 42 36.12 52.04 12.97
CA ARG A 42 34.97 52.86 13.46
C ARG A 42 35.03 54.41 13.23
N PRO A 43 33.88 55.13 13.08
CA PRO A 43 32.73 55.01 14.02
C PRO A 43 31.29 55.21 13.50
N SER A 44 30.35 54.85 14.40
CA SER A 44 28.91 55.17 14.43
C SER A 44 28.62 56.61 14.93
N PRO A 45 27.37 57.09 14.82
CA PRO A 45 26.51 57.22 16.03
C PRO A 45 25.09 56.61 15.84
N LEU A 46 24.53 55.86 16.82
CA LEU A 46 23.65 56.30 17.94
C LEU A 46 22.27 56.81 17.46
N ILE A 47 21.10 56.51 18.04
CA ILE A 47 20.66 56.26 19.44
C ILE A 47 19.46 55.25 19.40
N ARG A 48 18.99 54.48 20.39
CA ARG A 48 19.38 53.88 21.71
C ARG A 48 18.06 53.60 22.46
N ILE A 49 18.12 52.71 23.47
CA ILE A 49 17.08 52.41 24.50
C ILE A 49 16.00 51.40 24.00
N ALA A 50 15.61 50.34 24.72
CA ALA A 50 16.23 49.60 25.85
C ALA A 50 15.59 48.19 26.03
N ARG A 51 15.97 47.46 27.10
CA ARG A 51 15.29 46.30 27.71
C ARG A 51 15.43 46.40 29.24
N PRO A 52 14.54 45.78 30.05
CA PRO A 52 14.90 45.26 31.36
C PRO A 52 15.51 43.86 31.27
N SER A 53 16.26 43.48 32.29
CA SER A 53 17.10 42.29 32.35
C SER A 53 16.63 41.27 33.38
N LEU A 54 16.92 39.99 33.14
CA LEU A 54 17.32 39.05 34.20
C LEU A 54 18.23 37.97 33.60
N ARG A 55 19.37 37.71 34.25
CA ARG A 55 20.29 36.59 34.00
C ARG A 55 20.26 35.68 35.23
N LEU A 56 20.51 34.39 35.05
CA LEU A 56 21.31 33.46 35.90
C LEU A 56 21.14 32.03 35.29
N PRO A 57 21.98 31.04 35.63
CA PRO A 57 23.36 30.89 35.17
C PRO A 57 23.58 29.63 34.30
N LEU A 58 24.76 29.54 33.66
CA LEU A 58 25.21 28.33 32.96
C LEU A 58 25.81 27.31 33.93
N SER A 59 25.46 26.02 33.80
CA SER A 59 26.17 24.90 34.41
C SER A 59 26.47 23.79 33.40
N THR A 60 27.70 23.81 32.89
CA THR A 60 28.53 22.63 32.56
C THR A 60 27.87 21.38 31.96
N VAL A 61 27.99 21.23 30.63
CA VAL A 61 28.04 19.91 29.96
C VAL A 61 29.50 19.68 29.52
N PRO A 62 30.10 18.47 29.69
CA PRO A 62 31.51 18.24 29.39
C PRO A 62 31.85 18.30 27.89
N THR A 63 32.86 19.09 27.54
CA THR A 63 33.26 19.38 26.15
C THR A 63 34.21 18.32 25.54
N SER A 64 33.83 17.04 25.52
CA SER A 64 34.73 15.96 25.09
C SER A 64 34.13 14.88 24.17
N LEU A 65 33.05 15.18 23.45
CA LEU A 65 32.42 14.25 22.48
C LEU A 65 32.69 14.58 21.00
N PHE A 66 33.56 15.55 20.70
CA PHE A 66 33.91 15.94 19.33
C PHE A 66 35.41 16.23 19.15
N PRO A 67 36.24 15.23 18.85
CA PRO A 67 37.54 15.45 18.24
C PRO A 67 37.38 15.67 16.73
N ASP A 68 37.90 16.80 16.24
CA ASP A 68 38.30 17.08 14.86
C ASP A 68 37.27 16.88 13.73
N ALA A 69 36.27 17.76 13.68
CA ALA A 69 35.63 18.16 12.42
C ALA A 69 36.60 19.01 11.55
N THR A 70 37.72 18.42 11.13
CA THR A 70 38.60 19.02 10.11
C THR A 70 38.09 18.67 8.72
N ALA A 71 37.94 19.69 7.87
CA ALA A 71 37.42 19.53 6.52
C ALA A 71 38.30 18.58 5.69
N TRP A 72 37.76 17.44 5.26
CA TRP A 72 38.48 16.47 4.43
C TRP A 72 38.78 17.04 3.03
N PRO A 73 40.04 17.01 2.58
CA PRO A 73 40.40 17.41 1.22
C PRO A 73 40.04 16.31 0.21
N CYS A 74 39.21 16.65 -0.77
CA CYS A 74 38.81 15.77 -1.86
C CYS A 74 40.03 15.33 -2.71
N ARG A 75 40.35 14.03 -2.71
CA ARG A 75 41.27 13.43 -3.69
C ARG A 75 40.48 13.05 -4.96
N ARG A 76 41.01 13.44 -6.12
CA ARG A 76 40.34 13.31 -7.43
C ARG A 76 40.51 11.93 -8.07
N GLY A 77 39.47 11.53 -8.82
CA GLY A 77 39.42 10.36 -9.69
C GLY A 77 38.59 9.23 -9.06
N TRP A 78 37.55 8.67 -9.69
CA TRP A 78 37.17 8.69 -11.12
C TRP A 78 35.85 9.45 -11.39
N PHE A 79 35.48 9.60 -12.67
CA PHE A 79 34.29 10.33 -13.11
C PHE A 79 33.00 9.50 -12.95
N PHE A 80 32.06 10.02 -12.15
CA PHE A 80 30.62 9.84 -12.37
C PHE A 80 29.95 11.22 -12.40
N GLY A 81 28.80 11.31 -13.07
CA GLY A 81 28.05 12.55 -13.29
C GLY A 81 27.55 13.22 -12.00
N ARG A 82 27.25 14.52 -12.08
CA ARG A 82 26.75 15.30 -10.95
C ARG A 82 25.31 14.91 -10.61
N ASP A 83 25.13 14.23 -9.49
CA ASP A 83 23.98 14.43 -8.59
C ASP A 83 24.34 14.00 -7.17
N THR A 84 24.70 14.98 -6.33
CA THR A 84 24.89 14.77 -4.89
C THR A 84 23.56 15.02 -4.18
N PRO A 85 22.97 14.04 -3.48
CA PRO A 85 21.75 14.29 -2.70
C PRO A 85 22.03 15.33 -1.61
N ARG A 86 21.20 16.36 -1.51
CA ARG A 86 21.34 17.39 -0.48
C ARG A 86 20.74 16.91 0.84
N PHE A 87 21.42 15.98 1.50
CA PHE A 87 21.12 15.57 2.87
C PHE A 87 21.36 16.74 3.83
N ILE A 88 20.33 17.55 4.09
CA ILE A 88 20.36 18.54 5.17
C ILE A 88 19.87 17.85 6.43
N LEU A 89 20.80 17.52 7.34
CA LEU A 89 20.47 17.29 8.73
C LEU A 89 19.93 18.60 9.30
N VAL A 90 18.62 18.69 9.53
CA VAL A 90 17.98 19.87 10.12
C VAL A 90 17.84 19.67 11.63
N PRO A 91 18.73 20.24 12.47
CA PRO A 91 18.38 20.45 13.87
C PRO A 91 17.25 21.50 13.93
N ASN A 92 16.19 21.18 14.66
CA ASN A 92 15.03 22.04 14.83
C ASN A 92 15.43 23.38 15.51
N PRO A 93 15.30 24.55 14.85
CA PRO A 93 15.51 25.83 15.54
C PRO A 93 14.37 26.06 16.54
N GLU A 94 14.69 26.51 17.75
CA GLU A 94 13.76 26.64 18.88
C GLU A 94 12.41 27.30 18.52
N HIS A 95 11.41 26.47 18.20
CA HIS A 95 10.03 26.93 18.05
C HIS A 95 9.46 27.23 19.43
N ARG A 96 9.50 28.51 19.81
CA ARG A 96 8.71 29.03 20.94
C ARG A 96 7.24 28.69 20.70
N GLN A 97 6.72 27.76 21.50
CA GLN A 97 5.28 27.61 21.65
C GLN A 97 4.72 28.93 22.19
N GLN A 98 4.05 29.70 21.35
CA GLN A 98 3.13 30.71 21.84
C GLN A 98 1.93 29.97 22.41
N ALA A 99 1.69 30.11 23.71
CA ALA A 99 0.50 29.59 24.35
C ALA A 99 -0.72 30.32 23.78
N ILE A 100 -1.43 29.68 22.86
CA ILE A 100 -2.72 30.16 22.37
C ILE A 100 -3.78 29.64 23.34
N THR A 101 -4.49 30.56 23.97
CA THR A 101 -5.62 30.25 24.84
C THR A 101 -6.71 29.54 24.02
N VAL A 102 -6.93 28.26 24.28
CA VAL A 102 -8.08 27.53 23.73
C VAL A 102 -9.33 28.06 24.43
N LEU A 103 -10.21 28.71 23.67
CA LEU A 103 -11.56 29.02 24.12
C LEU A 103 -12.43 27.77 23.96
N ASP A 104 -13.28 27.49 24.94
CA ASP A 104 -14.18 26.34 24.92
C ASP A 104 -15.07 26.32 23.65
N PRO A 105 -15.22 25.16 22.97
CA PRO A 105 -16.08 25.06 21.81
C PRO A 105 -17.56 25.16 22.24
N PRO A 106 -18.35 26.07 21.65
CA PRO A 106 -19.79 26.15 21.93
C PRO A 106 -20.54 24.95 21.33
N SER A 107 -21.68 24.60 21.94
CA SER A 107 -22.49 23.44 21.56
C SER A 107 -23.04 23.51 20.13
N GLY A 108 -22.56 22.62 19.27
CA GLY A 108 -23.04 22.42 17.90
C GLY A 108 -22.28 21.27 17.22
N MET A 109 -22.90 20.65 16.20
CA MET A 109 -22.29 19.53 15.47
C MET A 109 -21.03 19.99 14.72
N LEU A 110 -19.90 19.37 15.08
CA LEU A 110 -18.58 19.65 14.52
C LEU A 110 -18.45 19.01 13.13
N CYS A 111 -18.04 19.79 12.13
CA CYS A 111 -17.85 19.31 10.77
C CYS A 111 -16.58 19.89 10.15
N TYR A 112 -15.68 19.04 9.67
CA TYR A 112 -14.44 19.46 9.01
C TYR A 112 -13.95 18.45 7.97
N VAL A 113 -13.27 18.96 6.94
CA VAL A 113 -12.47 18.18 6.00
C VAL A 113 -11.04 18.12 6.51
N GLN A 114 -10.46 16.92 6.61
CA GLN A 114 -9.05 16.69 6.95
C GLN A 114 -8.32 16.11 5.75
N ILE A 115 -7.13 16.62 5.44
CA ILE A 115 -6.22 16.00 4.46
C ILE A 115 -5.55 14.79 5.13
N VAL A 116 -5.83 13.57 4.65
CA VAL A 116 -5.31 12.32 5.22
C VAL A 116 -3.93 12.01 4.65
N SER A 117 -3.82 12.05 3.32
CA SER A 117 -2.59 11.85 2.56
C SER A 117 -2.37 12.99 1.56
N THR A 118 -1.11 13.15 1.19
CA THR A 118 -0.60 14.06 0.16
C THR A 118 0.33 13.26 -0.74
N PRO A 119 0.45 13.58 -2.04
CA PRO A 119 1.38 12.87 -2.93
C PRO A 119 2.81 12.82 -2.35
N THR A 120 3.28 11.61 -2.06
CA THR A 120 4.65 11.28 -1.64
C THR A 120 5.02 9.89 -2.18
N ALA A 121 6.27 9.45 -2.04
CA ALA A 121 6.63 8.08 -2.38
C ALA A 121 5.85 7.02 -1.57
N ASP A 122 5.44 7.30 -0.31
CA ASP A 122 4.67 6.35 0.51
C ASP A 122 3.16 6.36 0.21
N THR A 123 2.66 7.47 -0.32
CA THR A 123 1.23 7.71 -0.60
C THR A 123 1.11 8.53 -1.89
N PRO A 124 1.12 7.91 -3.08
CA PRO A 124 1.11 8.67 -4.33
C PRO A 124 -0.22 9.40 -4.58
N GLY A 125 -1.32 8.97 -3.96
CA GLY A 125 -2.64 9.59 -4.05
C GLY A 125 -2.96 10.59 -2.93
N GLY A 126 -3.66 11.67 -3.29
CA GLY A 126 -4.27 12.60 -2.35
C GLY A 126 -5.63 12.10 -1.85
N CYS A 127 -5.79 11.96 -0.53
CA CYS A 127 -7.02 11.49 0.11
C CYS A 127 -7.46 12.47 1.20
N LEU A 128 -8.77 12.74 1.24
CA LEU A 128 -9.45 13.62 2.17
C LEU A 128 -10.43 12.79 3.02
N MET A 129 -10.62 13.16 4.28
CA MET A 129 -11.70 12.63 5.12
C MET A 129 -12.60 13.76 5.58
N LEU A 130 -13.91 13.61 5.41
CA LEU A 130 -14.93 14.50 5.95
C LEU A 130 -15.46 13.90 7.25
N HIS A 131 -15.43 14.68 8.33
CA HIS A 131 -15.75 14.25 9.68
C HIS A 131 -17.09 14.82 10.15
N PHE A 132 -17.93 13.96 10.71
CA PHE A 132 -19.07 14.31 11.56
C PHE A 132 -19.04 13.44 12.83
N ASP A 133 -19.84 13.80 13.83
CA ASP A 133 -19.94 13.07 15.11
C ASP A 133 -20.54 11.65 14.94
N ASN A 134 -21.41 11.46 13.96
CA ASN A 134 -22.08 10.18 13.61
C ASN A 134 -21.34 9.40 12.51
N ARG A 135 -20.80 10.07 11.49
CA ARG A 135 -20.37 9.46 10.21
C ARG A 135 -19.05 10.03 9.70
N ARG A 136 -18.33 9.27 8.86
CA ARG A 136 -17.13 9.71 8.15
C ARG A 136 -17.17 9.27 6.69
N TYR A 137 -16.60 10.09 5.83
CA TYR A 137 -16.57 9.91 4.38
C TYR A 137 -15.14 10.08 3.88
N LEU A 138 -14.68 9.22 2.98
CA LEU A 138 -13.43 9.44 2.26
C LEU A 138 -13.71 10.03 0.88
N PHE A 139 -12.88 10.96 0.44
CA PHE A 139 -12.90 11.54 -0.91
C PHE A 139 -11.48 11.54 -1.48
N GLY A 140 -11.35 11.40 -2.80
CA GLY A 140 -10.06 11.49 -3.48
C GLY A 140 -9.58 10.16 -4.05
N ARG A 141 -8.26 10.00 -4.19
CA ARG A 141 -7.61 8.75 -4.62
C ARG A 141 -7.23 7.91 -3.40
N LEU A 142 -7.79 6.70 -3.28
CA LEU A 142 -7.41 5.69 -2.29
C LEU A 142 -6.25 4.84 -2.82
N ALA A 143 -5.13 5.50 -3.06
CA ALA A 143 -3.89 4.89 -3.52
C ALA A 143 -3.26 3.98 -2.45
N GLU A 144 -2.28 3.18 -2.87
CA GLU A 144 -1.47 2.34 -1.97
C GLU A 144 -0.89 3.14 -0.79
N GLY A 145 -0.83 2.51 0.39
CA GLY A 145 -0.32 3.13 1.62
C GLY A 145 -1.27 4.08 2.35
N THR A 146 -2.46 4.37 1.82
CA THR A 146 -3.44 5.28 2.44
C THR A 146 -3.88 4.80 3.83
N GLN A 147 -4.33 3.55 3.94
CA GLN A 147 -4.72 2.91 5.20
C GLN A 147 -3.56 2.77 6.18
N ARG A 148 -2.34 2.49 5.70
CA ARG A 148 -1.13 2.43 6.56
C ARG A 148 -0.80 3.80 7.16
N THR A 149 -0.97 4.86 6.39
CA THR A 149 -0.80 6.25 6.85
C THR A 149 -1.88 6.66 7.86
N MET A 150 -3.12 6.18 7.69
CA MET A 150 -4.18 6.38 8.69
C MET A 150 -3.85 5.68 10.02
N VAL A 151 -3.33 4.44 9.98
CA VAL A 151 -2.85 3.72 11.17
C VAL A 151 -1.68 4.45 11.83
N GLN A 152 -0.67 4.86 11.06
CA GLN A 152 0.50 5.61 11.55
C GLN A 152 0.10 6.87 12.32
N ARG A 153 -0.86 7.63 11.78
CA ARG A 153 -1.30 8.93 12.31
C ARG A 153 -2.52 8.85 13.24
N GLN A 154 -2.93 7.64 13.63
CA GLN A 154 -4.09 7.36 14.48
C GLN A 154 -5.40 7.98 13.95
N VAL A 155 -5.53 8.12 12.62
CA VAL A 155 -6.74 8.61 11.97
C VAL A 155 -7.77 7.47 12.00
N SER A 156 -8.79 7.66 12.84
CA SER A 156 -9.76 6.60 13.17
C SER A 156 -10.58 6.14 11.97
N LEU A 157 -10.41 4.86 11.60
CA LEU A 157 -11.15 4.16 10.54
C LEU A 157 -12.60 3.80 10.91
N ALA A 158 -12.99 3.95 12.18
CA ALA A 158 -14.38 3.79 12.61
C ALA A 158 -15.30 4.81 11.91
N LYS A 159 -16.61 4.55 11.87
CA LYS A 159 -17.65 5.42 11.27
C LYS A 159 -17.51 5.71 9.77
N ILE A 160 -16.49 5.21 9.08
CA ILE A 160 -16.41 5.26 7.62
C ILE A 160 -17.53 4.37 7.06
N SER A 161 -18.43 4.98 6.29
CA SER A 161 -19.54 4.28 5.62
C SER A 161 -19.57 4.51 4.11
N ASP A 162 -18.91 5.55 3.62
CA ASP A 162 -19.00 5.99 2.24
C ASP A 162 -17.61 6.46 1.76
N ILE A 163 -17.23 6.01 0.56
CA ILE A 163 -15.97 6.37 -0.12
C ILE A 163 -16.34 6.92 -1.48
N PHE A 164 -15.86 8.12 -1.84
CA PHE A 164 -16.08 8.77 -3.13
C PHE A 164 -14.75 8.87 -3.88
N LEU A 165 -14.54 7.96 -4.82
CA LEU A 165 -13.32 7.85 -5.61
C LEU A 165 -13.31 8.91 -6.71
N SER A 166 -12.40 9.87 -6.61
CA SER A 166 -12.17 10.87 -7.67
C SER A 166 -11.26 10.32 -8.76
N GLY A 167 -11.18 11.02 -9.89
CA GLY A 167 -10.30 10.65 -10.99
C GLY A 167 -10.86 9.53 -11.85
N ARG A 168 -9.98 8.88 -12.61
CA ARG A 168 -10.30 7.66 -13.36
C ARG A 168 -10.24 6.45 -12.41
N ILE A 169 -11.10 5.44 -12.63
CA ILE A 169 -10.97 4.14 -11.97
C ILE A 169 -9.82 3.37 -12.62
N ASP A 170 -8.65 3.46 -11.99
CA ASP A 170 -7.43 2.70 -12.29
C ASP A 170 -6.66 2.44 -10.98
N TRP A 171 -5.52 1.75 -11.04
CA TRP A 171 -4.79 1.35 -9.84
C TRP A 171 -4.13 2.53 -9.09
N HIS A 172 -3.87 3.66 -9.75
CA HIS A 172 -3.39 4.88 -9.09
C HIS A 172 -4.47 5.48 -8.19
N THR A 173 -5.74 5.33 -8.56
CA THR A 173 -6.89 5.74 -7.75
C THR A 173 -7.29 4.69 -6.71
N THR A 174 -7.18 3.39 -7.01
CA THR A 174 -7.81 2.32 -6.20
C THR A 174 -6.86 1.30 -5.57
N GLY A 175 -5.53 1.43 -5.72
CA GLY A 175 -4.58 0.41 -5.26
C GLY A 175 -4.62 0.09 -3.76
N GLY A 176 -4.98 1.07 -2.91
CA GLY A 176 -5.20 0.88 -1.46
C GLY A 176 -6.64 0.53 -1.08
N LEU A 177 -7.60 0.55 -2.02
CA LEU A 177 -9.02 0.32 -1.73
C LEU A 177 -9.27 -1.10 -1.22
N LEU A 178 -8.64 -2.10 -1.84
CA LEU A 178 -8.82 -3.51 -1.45
C LEU A 178 -8.27 -3.76 -0.03
N GLY A 179 -7.08 -3.24 0.27
CA GLY A 179 -6.50 -3.26 1.62
C GLY A 179 -7.36 -2.52 2.66
N MET A 180 -7.96 -1.38 2.27
CA MET A 180 -8.91 -0.63 3.11
C MET A 180 -10.18 -1.44 3.42
N ILE A 181 -10.80 -2.09 2.42
CA ILE A 181 -11.99 -2.93 2.61
C ILE A 181 -11.70 -4.08 3.58
N LEU A 182 -10.58 -4.79 3.40
CA LEU A 182 -10.15 -5.87 4.30
C LEU A 182 -9.95 -5.35 5.73
N THR A 183 -9.24 -4.23 5.88
CA THR A 183 -8.98 -3.59 7.19
C THR A 183 -10.28 -3.20 7.90
N LEU A 184 -11.23 -2.56 7.20
CA LEU A 184 -12.53 -2.15 7.77
C LEU A 184 -13.39 -3.36 8.14
N ALA A 185 -13.36 -4.42 7.33
CA ALA A 185 -14.08 -5.66 7.63
C ALA A 185 -13.52 -6.37 8.87
N ASP A 186 -12.19 -6.44 8.99
CA ASP A 186 -11.52 -7.15 10.08
C ASP A 186 -11.63 -6.37 11.40
N LEU A 187 -11.50 -5.02 11.38
CA LEU A 187 -11.80 -4.16 12.55
C LEU A 187 -13.24 -4.35 13.06
N LYS A 188 -14.21 -4.40 12.14
CA LYS A 188 -15.62 -4.63 12.49
C LYS A 188 -15.86 -6.03 13.04
N ALA A 189 -15.22 -7.06 12.47
CA ALA A 189 -15.30 -8.43 12.98
C ALA A 189 -14.75 -8.55 14.40
N THR A 190 -13.57 -7.96 14.66
CA THR A 190 -12.96 -7.91 16.01
C THR A 190 -13.87 -7.17 17.01
N SER A 191 -14.44 -6.03 16.62
CA SER A 191 -15.36 -5.28 17.48
C SER A 191 -16.66 -6.03 17.79
N VAL A 192 -17.13 -6.90 16.89
CA VAL A 192 -18.32 -7.74 17.13
C VAL A 192 -17.97 -8.90 18.07
N ALA A 193 -16.83 -9.57 17.87
CA ALA A 193 -16.37 -10.66 18.73
C ALA A 193 -16.19 -10.18 20.19
N ALA A 194 -15.50 -9.05 20.39
CA ALA A 194 -15.30 -8.47 21.71
C ALA A 194 -16.61 -8.04 22.40
N LEU A 195 -17.64 -7.61 21.65
CA LEU A 195 -18.95 -7.35 22.25
C LEU A 195 -19.62 -8.66 22.68
N GLU A 196 -19.53 -9.71 21.87
CA GLU A 196 -20.23 -10.97 22.19
C GLU A 196 -19.65 -11.64 23.43
N GLU A 197 -18.34 -11.62 23.62
CA GLU A 197 -17.65 -12.03 24.86
C GLU A 197 -18.17 -11.25 26.10
N VAL A 198 -18.23 -9.91 26.00
CA VAL A 198 -18.83 -9.06 27.04
C VAL A 198 -20.32 -9.36 27.25
N ASN A 199 -21.05 -9.77 26.21
CA ASN A 199 -22.45 -10.14 26.32
C ASN A 199 -22.65 -11.52 26.94
N GLU A 200 -21.77 -12.49 26.69
CA GLU A 200 -21.75 -13.79 27.36
C GLU A 200 -21.48 -13.63 28.86
N GLU A 201 -20.50 -12.81 29.24
CA GLU A 201 -20.29 -12.43 30.64
C GLU A 201 -21.52 -11.77 31.27
N ARG A 202 -22.23 -10.92 30.53
CA ARG A 202 -23.44 -10.27 31.04
C ARG A 202 -24.57 -11.28 31.22
N ARG A 203 -24.75 -12.20 30.26
CA ARG A 203 -25.72 -13.30 30.35
C ARG A 203 -25.44 -14.21 31.54
N SER A 204 -24.18 -14.60 31.78
CA SER A 204 -23.81 -15.41 32.95
C SER A 204 -24.01 -14.67 34.29
N LYS A 205 -23.85 -13.34 34.29
CA LYS A 205 -24.15 -12.44 35.42
C LYS A 205 -25.63 -12.02 35.50
N GLY A 206 -26.54 -12.65 34.74
CA GLY A 206 -27.99 -12.36 34.74
C GLY A 206 -28.39 -10.98 34.20
N LYS A 207 -27.46 -10.24 33.59
CA LYS A 207 -27.65 -8.90 33.04
C LYS A 207 -28.07 -8.98 31.57
N LYS A 208 -28.94 -8.04 31.14
CA LYS A 208 -29.28 -7.91 29.72
C LYS A 208 -28.02 -7.64 28.88
N ALA A 209 -27.99 -8.26 27.69
CA ALA A 209 -27.02 -7.97 26.66
C ALA A 209 -27.01 -6.48 26.33
N LYS A 210 -25.84 -5.97 25.97
CA LYS A 210 -25.62 -4.59 25.52
C LYS A 210 -25.68 -4.60 24.01
N ASP A 211 -26.63 -3.84 23.44
CA ASP A 211 -26.66 -3.61 22.00
C ASP A 211 -25.42 -2.82 21.57
N LEU A 212 -24.85 -3.20 20.43
CA LEU A 212 -23.79 -2.42 19.80
C LEU A 212 -24.39 -1.08 19.33
N LYS A 213 -24.18 0.00 20.08
CA LYS A 213 -24.20 1.36 19.53
C LYS A 213 -23.01 1.47 18.57
N SER A 214 -23.16 0.88 17.39
CA SER A 214 -22.04 0.57 16.49
C SER A 214 -21.30 1.83 16.10
N SER A 215 -20.03 1.90 16.52
CA SER A 215 -19.07 2.87 16.00
C SER A 215 -18.63 2.54 14.57
N PHE A 216 -19.01 1.38 14.03
CA PHE A 216 -18.72 0.96 12.66
C PHE A 216 -19.98 0.96 11.80
N ALA A 217 -19.84 1.33 10.54
CA ALA A 217 -20.95 1.36 9.60
C ALA A 217 -21.57 -0.03 9.37
N ALA A 218 -22.89 -0.06 9.20
CA ALA A 218 -23.60 -1.30 8.90
C ALA A 218 -23.15 -1.91 7.56
N HIS A 219 -22.81 -1.05 6.59
CA HIS A 219 -22.33 -1.35 5.25
C HIS A 219 -21.32 -0.29 4.81
N LEU A 220 -20.64 -0.52 3.69
CA LEU A 220 -19.75 0.43 3.02
C LEU A 220 -20.29 0.71 1.60
N ASN A 221 -20.63 1.95 1.29
CA ASN A 221 -20.86 2.38 -0.09
C ASN A 221 -19.53 2.83 -0.70
N ILE A 222 -19.30 2.51 -1.97
CA ILE A 222 -18.15 2.99 -2.73
C ILE A 222 -18.71 3.63 -4.00
N HIS A 223 -18.54 4.94 -4.14
CA HIS A 223 -18.97 5.75 -5.27
C HIS A 223 -17.78 6.02 -6.19
N GLY A 224 -17.99 6.02 -7.50
CA GLY A 224 -16.94 6.23 -8.50
C GLY A 224 -17.46 6.06 -9.93
N GLY A 225 -16.60 6.30 -10.92
CA GLY A 225 -16.98 6.24 -12.34
C GLY A 225 -16.98 4.81 -12.93
N LYS A 226 -17.22 4.73 -14.25
CA LYS A 226 -17.13 3.53 -15.10
C LYS A 226 -15.93 2.63 -14.71
N ASN A 227 -16.17 1.32 -14.65
CA ASN A 227 -15.27 0.22 -14.25
C ASN A 227 -15.14 -0.06 -12.74
N LEU A 228 -15.81 0.68 -11.85
CA LEU A 228 -15.75 0.43 -10.41
C LEU A 228 -16.18 -1.01 -10.02
N VAL A 229 -17.31 -1.49 -10.53
CA VAL A 229 -17.80 -2.84 -10.27
C VAL A 229 -16.87 -3.89 -10.89
N HIS A 230 -16.35 -3.64 -12.10
CA HIS A 230 -15.40 -4.56 -12.75
C HIS A 230 -14.12 -4.72 -11.92
N MET A 231 -13.51 -3.61 -11.48
CA MET A 231 -12.31 -3.63 -10.64
C MET A 231 -12.54 -4.44 -9.37
N LEU A 232 -13.66 -4.21 -8.65
CA LEU A 232 -13.99 -5.00 -7.45
C LEU A 232 -14.19 -6.49 -7.78
N ALA A 233 -14.84 -6.81 -8.90
CA ALA A 233 -15.08 -8.19 -9.34
C ALA A 233 -13.79 -8.95 -9.73
N THR A 234 -12.74 -8.24 -10.18
CA THR A 234 -11.43 -8.86 -10.49
C THR A 234 -10.80 -9.48 -9.23
N ALA A 235 -11.12 -8.96 -8.04
CA ALA A 235 -10.58 -9.44 -6.77
C ALA A 235 -11.31 -10.69 -6.20
N ARG A 236 -12.35 -11.21 -6.88
CA ARG A 236 -13.05 -12.45 -6.49
C ARG A 236 -12.15 -13.69 -6.27
N PRO A 237 -10.94 -13.85 -6.85
CA PRO A 237 -10.11 -15.02 -6.59
C PRO A 237 -9.47 -15.01 -5.20
N PHE A 238 -9.41 -13.86 -4.51
CA PHE A 238 -8.69 -13.73 -3.23
C PHE A 238 -9.42 -12.92 -2.15
N ILE A 239 -10.46 -12.14 -2.48
CA ILE A 239 -11.27 -11.43 -1.48
C ILE A 239 -12.60 -12.14 -1.22
N LEU A 240 -12.79 -12.48 0.06
CA LEU A 240 -14.04 -12.94 0.64
C LEU A 240 -14.17 -12.31 2.04
N ARG A 241 -15.14 -11.41 2.23
CA ARG A 241 -15.41 -10.77 3.53
C ARG A 241 -16.90 -10.48 3.70
N LYS A 242 -17.52 -11.05 4.74
CA LYS A 242 -18.96 -10.91 5.05
C LYS A 242 -19.25 -9.92 6.19
N ALA A 243 -18.24 -9.59 7.00
CA ALA A 243 -18.40 -8.70 8.16
C ALA A 243 -18.82 -7.28 7.75
N LEU A 244 -18.44 -6.86 6.54
CA LEU A 244 -18.78 -5.57 5.96
C LEU A 244 -19.38 -5.77 4.55
N PRO A 245 -20.72 -5.71 4.42
CA PRO A 245 -21.39 -5.61 3.13
C PRO A 245 -20.90 -4.37 2.37
N VAL A 246 -20.50 -4.55 1.10
CA VAL A 246 -20.02 -3.49 0.22
C VAL A 246 -21.03 -3.27 -0.90
N TYR A 247 -21.37 -2.02 -1.16
CA TYR A 247 -22.30 -1.61 -2.22
C TYR A 247 -21.59 -0.62 -3.16
N PRO A 248 -21.12 -1.05 -4.34
CA PRO A 248 -20.62 -0.12 -5.34
C PRO A 248 -21.78 0.74 -5.89
N ARG A 249 -21.46 1.99 -6.19
CA ARG A 249 -22.31 3.02 -6.79
C ARG A 249 -21.55 3.57 -7.99
N GLU A 250 -21.60 2.81 -9.09
CA GLU A 250 -20.89 3.13 -10.32
C GLU A 250 -21.69 4.12 -11.16
N LEU A 251 -21.13 5.32 -11.38
CA LEU A 251 -21.68 6.31 -12.30
C LEU A 251 -21.16 6.03 -13.72
N ARG A 252 -22.06 5.62 -14.60
CA ARG A 252 -21.75 5.23 -15.99
C ARG A 252 -22.09 6.30 -17.03
N HIS A 253 -22.99 7.22 -16.68
CA HIS A 253 -23.50 8.28 -17.55
C HIS A 253 -23.54 9.60 -16.78
N ASP A 254 -23.49 10.73 -17.50
CA ASP A 254 -23.58 12.05 -16.89
C ASP A 254 -25.02 12.33 -16.41
N PRO A 255 -25.26 12.50 -15.09
CA PRO A 255 -26.59 12.71 -14.55
C PRO A 255 -27.24 14.02 -15.02
N ARG A 256 -26.47 14.95 -15.60
CA ARG A 256 -26.94 16.24 -16.13
C ARG A 256 -26.85 16.32 -17.65
N SER A 257 -26.76 15.17 -18.32
CA SER A 257 -26.90 15.08 -19.78
C SER A 257 -28.37 15.14 -20.19
N GLY A 258 -28.80 16.30 -20.69
CA GLY A 258 -30.13 16.50 -21.31
C GLY A 258 -31.14 17.31 -20.49
N GLU A 259 -31.08 17.29 -19.15
CA GLU A 259 -31.99 18.04 -18.27
C GLU A 259 -31.25 18.94 -17.27
N LYS A 260 -31.90 20.03 -16.85
CA LYS A 260 -31.35 21.06 -15.96
C LYS A 260 -31.71 20.86 -14.48
N GLU A 261 -31.85 19.62 -14.01
CA GLU A 261 -32.11 19.40 -12.59
C GLU A 261 -30.85 19.70 -11.76
N ALA A 262 -30.98 20.64 -10.81
CA ALA A 262 -29.89 21.08 -9.94
C ALA A 262 -29.73 20.20 -8.68
N GLY A 263 -30.48 19.10 -8.58
CA GLY A 263 -30.47 18.17 -7.45
C GLY A 263 -29.13 17.45 -7.25
N PRO A 264 -28.83 17.01 -6.01
CA PRO A 264 -27.65 16.18 -5.73
C PRO A 264 -27.86 14.74 -6.22
N ASP A 265 -26.78 14.08 -6.64
CA ASP A 265 -26.81 12.67 -7.08
C ASP A 265 -26.79 11.70 -5.89
N TYR A 266 -26.29 12.16 -4.74
CA TYR A 266 -26.34 11.46 -3.47
C TYR A 266 -26.65 12.43 -2.34
N GLU A 267 -27.54 12.02 -1.45
CA GLU A 267 -27.97 12.78 -0.28
C GLU A 267 -28.18 11.82 0.90
N ASP A 268 -27.67 12.20 2.07
CA ASP A 268 -27.89 11.51 3.33
C ASP A 268 -28.25 12.50 4.45
N GLU A 269 -28.26 12.09 5.71
CA GLU A 269 -28.64 12.98 6.82
C GLU A 269 -27.64 14.12 7.12
N ASN A 270 -26.46 14.12 6.52
CA ASN A 270 -25.37 15.08 6.78
C ASN A 270 -24.96 15.88 5.55
N ILE A 271 -24.87 15.23 4.38
CA ILE A 271 -24.30 15.79 3.15
C ILE A 271 -25.18 15.61 1.92
N ARG A 272 -24.94 16.48 0.95
CA ARG A 272 -25.40 16.42 -0.44
C ARG A 272 -24.18 16.44 -1.36
N VAL A 273 -24.16 15.59 -2.37
CA VAL A 273 -23.02 15.40 -3.29
C VAL A 273 -23.50 15.49 -4.73
N TRP A 274 -22.84 16.34 -5.51
CA TRP A 274 -22.96 16.43 -6.95
C TRP A 274 -21.70 15.82 -7.57
N SER A 275 -21.87 14.72 -8.29
CA SER A 275 -20.88 14.05 -9.10
C SER A 275 -20.77 14.79 -10.44
N ILE A 276 -19.55 15.13 -10.83
CA ILE A 276 -19.24 15.85 -12.07
C ILE A 276 -18.30 14.93 -12.87
N PRO A 277 -18.83 14.06 -13.74
CA PRO A 277 -18.01 13.30 -14.67
C PRO A 277 -17.44 14.23 -15.73
N VAL A 278 -16.14 14.16 -15.94
CA VAL A 278 -15.39 14.95 -16.93
C VAL A 278 -14.83 13.99 -17.97
N SER A 279 -15.30 14.08 -19.21
CA SER A 279 -14.93 13.15 -20.27
C SER A 279 -14.84 13.85 -21.63
N ASN A 280 -13.79 13.50 -22.38
CA ASN A 280 -13.59 13.88 -23.78
C ASN A 280 -14.32 12.92 -24.76
N GLU A 281 -15.11 11.99 -24.23
CA GLU A 281 -15.97 11.09 -25.00
C GLU A 281 -17.21 11.87 -25.44
N THR A 282 -17.37 12.09 -26.74
CA THR A 282 -18.62 12.62 -27.31
C THR A 282 -19.77 11.74 -26.87
N SER A 283 -20.83 12.35 -26.34
CA SER A 283 -21.96 11.66 -25.71
C SER A 283 -22.72 10.77 -26.71
N ASP A 284 -22.28 9.53 -26.86
CA ASP A 284 -22.99 8.53 -27.66
C ASP A 284 -24.28 8.11 -26.95
N ALA A 285 -25.38 8.69 -27.46
CA ALA A 285 -26.78 8.35 -27.25
C ALA A 285 -27.27 8.11 -25.81
N ALA A 286 -28.07 9.06 -25.30
CA ALA A 286 -28.83 8.92 -24.07
C ALA A 286 -29.79 7.71 -24.11
N GLY A 287 -29.41 6.63 -23.41
CA GLY A 287 -30.30 5.53 -23.05
C GLY A 287 -30.94 5.80 -21.69
N THR A 288 -32.22 6.18 -21.67
CA THR A 288 -32.96 6.46 -20.43
C THR A 288 -33.20 5.18 -19.61
N SER A 289 -32.63 5.09 -18.40
CA SER A 289 -32.95 4.03 -17.44
C SER A 289 -33.21 4.57 -16.02
N GLU A 290 -34.47 4.51 -15.58
CA GLU A 290 -34.86 4.85 -14.20
C GLU A 290 -34.25 3.91 -13.15
N PRO A 291 -34.00 4.37 -11.91
CA PRO A 291 -33.49 3.54 -10.82
C PRO A 291 -34.54 2.54 -10.30
N ARG A 292 -34.53 1.31 -10.81
CA ARG A 292 -35.41 0.22 -10.32
C ARG A 292 -34.83 -0.53 -9.13
N SER A 293 -35.66 -0.69 -8.09
CA SER A 293 -35.31 -1.40 -6.84
C SER A 293 -35.01 -2.90 -7.07
N PRO A 294 -34.13 -3.52 -6.27
CA PRO A 294 -33.63 -4.87 -6.54
C PRO A 294 -34.66 -5.98 -6.25
N LYS A 295 -35.39 -6.41 -7.27
CA LYS A 295 -36.17 -7.66 -7.23
C LYS A 295 -35.25 -8.87 -7.41
N LYS A 296 -35.31 -9.81 -6.46
CA LYS A 296 -34.58 -11.08 -6.49
C LYS A 296 -34.96 -11.92 -7.72
N ARG A 297 -34.08 -11.98 -8.73
CA ARG A 297 -34.01 -13.13 -9.66
C ARG A 297 -32.86 -14.04 -9.23
N LYS A 298 -33.15 -15.33 -9.06
CA LYS A 298 -32.12 -16.37 -9.09
C LYS A 298 -31.86 -16.68 -10.56
N LEU A 299 -30.63 -16.53 -11.03
CA LEU A 299 -30.20 -17.01 -12.33
C LEU A 299 -29.39 -18.30 -12.14
N SER A 300 -29.78 -19.35 -12.84
CA SER A 300 -29.06 -20.62 -12.96
C SER A 300 -28.60 -20.76 -14.42
N PRO A 301 -27.35 -21.13 -14.68
CA PRO A 301 -26.84 -21.23 -16.05
C PRO A 301 -27.16 -22.59 -16.67
N SER A 302 -28.16 -22.65 -17.56
CA SER A 302 -28.32 -23.76 -18.52
C SER A 302 -29.32 -23.43 -19.63
N SER A 303 -29.04 -23.96 -20.82
CA SER A 303 -29.85 -24.03 -22.06
C SER A 303 -30.21 -22.72 -22.78
N ASP A 304 -29.82 -22.66 -24.05
CA ASP A 304 -30.25 -21.68 -25.05
C ASP A 304 -31.78 -21.68 -25.25
N THR A 305 -32.37 -20.49 -25.39
CA THR A 305 -33.23 -20.11 -26.54
C THR A 305 -33.75 -18.66 -26.38
N ASP A 306 -33.17 -17.79 -27.19
CA ASP A 306 -33.71 -16.58 -27.85
C ASP A 306 -34.46 -15.42 -27.13
N ALA A 307 -34.17 -14.23 -27.66
CA ALA A 307 -34.96 -12.99 -27.70
C ALA A 307 -35.36 -12.28 -26.39
N GLY A 308 -34.47 -11.39 -25.93
CA GLY A 308 -34.81 -10.27 -25.04
C GLY A 308 -33.69 -9.22 -25.01
N ALA A 309 -33.53 -8.46 -26.09
CA ALA A 309 -32.40 -7.54 -26.29
C ALA A 309 -32.45 -6.29 -25.38
N GLY A 310 -31.98 -6.45 -24.14
CA GLY A 310 -31.17 -5.41 -23.51
C GLY A 310 -29.79 -5.38 -24.16
N SER A 311 -29.04 -4.27 -24.04
CA SER A 311 -27.68 -4.22 -24.59
C SER A 311 -26.79 -5.30 -23.94
N SER A 312 -25.86 -5.89 -24.69
CA SER A 312 -24.94 -6.94 -24.15
C SER A 312 -24.28 -6.47 -22.85
N GLU A 313 -23.86 -5.20 -22.84
CA GLU A 313 -23.17 -4.55 -21.75
C GLU A 313 -24.03 -4.34 -20.47
N GLU A 314 -25.36 -4.27 -20.57
CA GLU A 314 -26.23 -4.31 -19.37
C GLU A 314 -26.27 -5.70 -18.73
N ALA A 315 -26.31 -6.75 -19.55
CA ALA A 315 -26.28 -8.13 -19.07
C ALA A 315 -24.91 -8.47 -18.46
N ASP A 316 -23.83 -8.03 -19.13
CA ASP A 316 -22.46 -8.17 -18.67
C ASP A 316 -22.22 -7.42 -17.35
N GLN A 317 -22.70 -6.17 -17.22
CA GLN A 317 -22.65 -5.44 -15.96
C GLN A 317 -23.44 -6.15 -14.85
N ALA A 318 -24.62 -6.70 -15.12
CA ALA A 318 -25.40 -7.45 -14.14
C ALA A 318 -24.67 -8.72 -13.64
N ILE A 319 -23.82 -9.35 -14.47
CA ILE A 319 -22.93 -10.44 -14.06
C ILE A 319 -21.84 -9.91 -13.11
N ARG A 320 -21.15 -8.80 -13.47
CA ARG A 320 -20.11 -8.18 -12.63
C ARG A 320 -20.68 -7.77 -11.26
N GLU A 321 -21.87 -7.17 -11.24
CA GLU A 321 -22.60 -6.82 -10.00
C GLU A 321 -22.98 -8.04 -9.16
N ALA A 322 -23.43 -9.13 -9.80
CA ALA A 322 -23.75 -10.37 -9.10
C ALA A 322 -22.51 -10.97 -8.42
N VAL A 323 -21.34 -10.92 -9.07
CA VAL A 323 -20.05 -11.34 -8.49
C VAL A 323 -19.71 -10.51 -7.26
N VAL A 324 -19.75 -9.17 -7.34
CA VAL A 324 -19.43 -8.29 -6.19
C VAL A 324 -20.44 -8.46 -5.05
N ARG A 325 -21.73 -8.60 -5.36
CA ARG A 325 -22.77 -8.90 -4.36
C ARG A 325 -22.53 -10.24 -3.68
N ASP A 326 -22.07 -11.26 -4.40
CA ASP A 326 -21.66 -12.50 -3.77
C ASP A 326 -20.45 -12.22 -2.86
N MET A 327 -19.35 -11.63 -3.37
CA MET A 327 -18.10 -11.30 -2.63
C MET A 327 -18.33 -10.75 -1.21
N PHE A 328 -19.27 -9.82 -1.04
CA PHE A 328 -19.48 -9.09 0.22
C PHE A 328 -20.83 -9.30 0.91
N CYS A 329 -21.87 -9.75 0.19
CA CYS A 329 -23.25 -9.78 0.69
C CYS A 329 -23.91 -11.18 0.68
N SER A 330 -23.16 -12.24 0.36
CA SER A 330 -23.71 -13.61 0.34
C SER A 330 -23.92 -14.20 1.75
N LYS A 331 -24.82 -15.19 1.82
CA LYS A 331 -25.12 -15.98 3.03
C LYS A 331 -24.37 -17.31 3.13
N TRP A 332 -23.56 -17.68 2.12
CA TRP A 332 -22.79 -18.93 2.14
C TRP A 332 -21.78 -18.95 3.30
N ASN A 333 -21.51 -20.11 3.89
CA ASN A 333 -20.43 -20.30 4.86
C ASN A 333 -19.58 -21.53 4.53
N LEU A 334 -18.29 -21.47 4.88
CA LEU A 334 -17.33 -22.54 4.63
C LEU A 334 -17.73 -23.84 5.35
N ASP A 335 -18.37 -23.72 6.51
CA ASP A 335 -18.86 -24.85 7.32
C ASP A 335 -20.28 -25.28 6.98
N THR A 336 -20.96 -24.59 6.06
CA THR A 336 -22.26 -25.04 5.55
C THR A 336 -22.06 -26.20 4.58
N LEU A 337 -22.14 -27.41 5.12
CA LEU A 337 -22.24 -28.64 4.36
C LEU A 337 -23.63 -28.74 3.72
N ARG A 338 -23.67 -29.14 2.44
CA ARG A 338 -24.91 -29.47 1.73
C ARG A 338 -25.02 -30.97 1.54
N GLU A 339 -26.15 -31.54 1.97
CA GLU A 339 -26.55 -32.91 1.70
C GLU A 339 -26.92 -33.07 0.21
N MET A 340 -26.32 -34.06 -0.47
CA MET A 340 -26.63 -34.45 -1.85
C MET A 340 -26.26 -35.92 -2.10
N PRO A 341 -26.81 -36.59 -3.12
CA PRO A 341 -26.34 -37.90 -3.57
C PRO A 341 -24.86 -37.87 -4.02
N LEU A 342 -24.11 -38.94 -3.78
CA LEU A 342 -22.68 -39.05 -4.16
C LEU A 342 -22.43 -38.78 -5.66
N ARG A 343 -23.31 -39.26 -6.55
CA ARG A 343 -23.32 -38.98 -8.00
C ARG A 343 -23.46 -37.50 -8.41
N GLU A 344 -23.97 -36.64 -7.52
CA GLU A 344 -24.16 -35.21 -7.78
C GLU A 344 -22.97 -34.37 -7.28
N VAL A 345 -21.94 -35.02 -6.72
CA VAL A 345 -20.74 -34.37 -6.21
C VAL A 345 -19.76 -34.07 -7.35
N GLN A 346 -19.51 -32.78 -7.56
CA GLN A 346 -18.45 -32.32 -8.45
C GLN A 346 -17.09 -32.41 -7.74
N LEU A 347 -16.24 -33.34 -8.19
CA LEU A 347 -14.85 -33.45 -7.75
C LEU A 347 -13.98 -32.33 -8.38
N PRO A 348 -12.88 -31.90 -7.74
CA PRO A 348 -12.37 -32.34 -6.44
C PRO A 348 -13.06 -31.60 -5.28
N ALA A 349 -13.78 -32.35 -4.44
CA ALA A 349 -14.44 -31.83 -3.24
C ALA A 349 -14.17 -32.74 -2.04
N LYS A 350 -14.11 -32.16 -0.82
CA LYS A 350 -14.10 -32.95 0.41
C LYS A 350 -15.52 -33.42 0.71
N ILE A 351 -15.69 -34.74 0.71
CA ILE A 351 -16.95 -35.44 0.95
C ILE A 351 -16.97 -35.90 2.42
N PHE A 352 -18.11 -35.72 3.08
CA PHE A 352 -18.34 -36.14 4.45
C PHE A 352 -19.58 -37.05 4.51
N ILE A 353 -19.59 -38.00 5.44
CA ILE A 353 -20.75 -38.82 5.78
C ILE A 353 -21.07 -38.64 7.27
N ARG A 354 -22.27 -39.04 7.69
CA ARG A 354 -22.56 -39.23 9.11
C ARG A 354 -22.37 -40.69 9.46
N ASN A 355 -21.61 -40.96 10.51
CA ASN A 355 -21.52 -42.31 11.07
C ASN A 355 -22.76 -42.65 11.92
N ASP A 356 -22.80 -43.87 12.46
CA ASP A 356 -23.93 -44.40 13.25
C ASP A 356 -24.21 -43.59 14.53
N GLN A 357 -23.22 -42.82 15.03
CA GLN A 357 -23.37 -41.91 16.17
C GLN A 357 -23.86 -40.50 15.75
N GLY A 358 -24.07 -40.27 14.46
CA GLY A 358 -24.50 -39.00 13.89
C GLY A 358 -23.38 -37.97 13.68
N HIS A 359 -22.13 -38.31 14.00
CA HIS A 359 -20.97 -37.43 13.82
C HIS A 359 -20.53 -37.38 12.35
N LEU A 360 -20.04 -36.22 11.92
CA LEU A 360 -19.53 -36.02 10.57
C LEU A 360 -18.07 -36.49 10.47
N GLU A 361 -17.82 -37.43 9.57
CA GLU A 361 -16.48 -37.93 9.24
C GLU A 361 -16.19 -37.80 7.74
N GLN A 362 -14.92 -37.76 7.36
CA GLN A 362 -14.54 -37.66 5.95
C GLN A 362 -14.80 -39.01 5.26
N TYR A 363 -15.52 -38.98 4.14
CA TYR A 363 -15.75 -40.15 3.32
C TYR A 363 -14.44 -40.64 2.68
N GLN A 364 -14.09 -41.90 2.92
CA GLN A 364 -12.89 -42.57 2.40
C GLN A 364 -13.21 -43.63 1.33
N GLY A 365 -14.47 -43.70 0.88
CA GLY A 365 -14.88 -44.68 -0.12
C GLY A 365 -14.55 -44.28 -1.57
N PRO A 366 -14.80 -45.18 -2.53
CA PRO A 366 -14.67 -44.91 -3.96
C PRO A 366 -15.48 -43.70 -4.45
N ASP A 367 -15.09 -43.16 -5.60
CA ASP A 367 -15.86 -42.11 -6.30
C ASP A 367 -17.22 -42.63 -6.79
N ALA A 368 -18.08 -41.71 -7.24
CA ALA A 368 -19.45 -42.03 -7.62
C ALA A 368 -19.58 -43.04 -8.77
N GLU A 369 -18.58 -43.14 -9.64
CA GLU A 369 -18.56 -44.11 -10.74
C GLU A 369 -18.19 -45.53 -10.25
N SER A 370 -17.38 -45.61 -9.20
CA SER A 370 -16.89 -46.85 -8.60
C SER A 370 -17.63 -47.25 -7.31
N ALA A 371 -18.61 -46.45 -6.86
CA ALA A 371 -19.30 -46.63 -5.59
C ALA A 371 -20.42 -47.70 -5.64
N PRO A 372 -20.53 -48.58 -4.62
CA PRO A 372 -21.64 -49.54 -4.52
C PRO A 372 -23.03 -48.91 -4.44
N ASP A 373 -23.13 -47.69 -3.88
CA ASP A 373 -24.34 -46.87 -3.91
C ASP A 373 -24.00 -45.42 -4.32
N PRO A 374 -24.11 -45.07 -5.62
CA PRO A 374 -23.94 -43.71 -6.10
C PRO A 374 -25.02 -42.72 -5.59
N ASN A 375 -26.10 -43.22 -4.99
CA ASN A 375 -27.19 -42.40 -4.44
C ASN A 375 -27.03 -42.13 -2.95
N MET A 376 -26.01 -42.73 -2.30
CA MET A 376 -25.68 -42.53 -0.90
C MET A 376 -25.62 -41.03 -0.59
N LYS A 377 -26.31 -40.63 0.47
CA LYS A 377 -26.35 -39.24 0.89
C LYS A 377 -25.03 -38.82 1.52
N VAL A 378 -24.38 -37.85 0.91
CA VAL A 378 -23.12 -37.28 1.38
C VAL A 378 -23.25 -35.77 1.61
N PHE A 379 -22.42 -35.27 2.50
CA PHE A 379 -22.33 -33.87 2.89
C PHE A 379 -21.11 -33.25 2.24
N VAL A 380 -21.29 -32.23 1.40
CA VAL A 380 -20.19 -31.60 0.65
C VAL A 380 -20.17 -30.10 0.89
N ARG A 381 -18.96 -29.54 1.07
CA ARG A 381 -18.74 -28.09 1.08
C ARG A 381 -18.84 -27.58 -0.34
N LEU A 382 -19.94 -26.88 -0.68
CA LEU A 382 -20.06 -26.26 -2.00
C LEU A 382 -19.01 -25.16 -2.16
N PRO A 383 -18.36 -25.03 -3.33
CA PRO A 383 -17.49 -23.88 -3.59
C PRO A 383 -18.30 -22.58 -3.58
N TRP A 384 -17.60 -21.51 -3.20
CA TRP A 384 -18.12 -20.16 -3.13
C TRP A 384 -18.75 -19.71 -4.48
N PRO A 385 -19.95 -19.10 -4.50
CA PRO A 385 -20.62 -18.75 -5.75
C PRO A 385 -19.81 -17.87 -6.70
N ALA A 386 -19.20 -16.77 -6.23
CA ALA A 386 -18.40 -15.92 -7.10
C ALA A 386 -17.11 -16.59 -7.61
N SER A 387 -16.56 -17.59 -6.91
CA SER A 387 -15.42 -18.36 -7.45
C SER A 387 -15.79 -19.40 -8.51
N LYS A 388 -17.09 -19.56 -8.82
CA LYS A 388 -17.54 -20.34 -9.99
C LYS A 388 -17.42 -19.55 -11.30
N VAL A 389 -17.38 -18.23 -11.23
CA VAL A 389 -17.16 -17.36 -12.39
C VAL A 389 -15.68 -17.37 -12.72
N GLN A 390 -15.29 -18.22 -13.68
CA GLN A 390 -13.89 -18.36 -14.10
C GLN A 390 -13.38 -17.08 -14.78
N HIS A 391 -14.20 -16.49 -15.66
CA HIS A 391 -13.88 -15.26 -16.39
C HIS A 391 -14.99 -14.22 -16.22
N LEU A 392 -14.61 -12.95 -16.06
CA LEU A 392 -15.55 -11.82 -16.14
C LEU A 392 -15.83 -11.44 -17.60
N PRO A 393 -17.03 -10.89 -17.89
CA PRO A 393 -17.24 -10.13 -19.10
C PRO A 393 -16.26 -8.94 -19.16
N SER A 394 -15.50 -8.86 -20.26
CA SER A 394 -14.52 -7.80 -20.51
C SER A 394 -15.13 -6.41 -20.38
N THR A 395 -14.36 -5.44 -19.91
CA THR A 395 -14.69 -4.02 -20.02
C THR A 395 -13.65 -3.31 -20.89
N GLU A 396 -13.74 -1.99 -20.98
CA GLU A 396 -12.79 -1.13 -21.68
C GLU A 396 -12.30 0.01 -20.76
N PRO A 397 -11.08 0.55 -20.95
CA PRO A 397 -10.57 1.63 -20.12
C PRO A 397 -11.42 2.91 -20.25
N SER A 398 -11.84 3.47 -19.11
CA SER A 398 -12.59 4.73 -19.08
C SER A 398 -11.69 5.93 -19.33
N ARG A 399 -12.12 6.92 -20.13
CA ARG A 399 -11.47 8.26 -20.18
C ARG A 399 -12.11 9.27 -19.23
N ALA A 400 -13.21 8.93 -18.55
CA ALA A 400 -13.89 9.83 -17.63
C ALA A 400 -13.11 9.99 -16.30
N SER A 401 -12.94 11.24 -15.87
CA SER A 401 -12.46 11.62 -14.54
C SER A 401 -13.62 12.06 -13.66
N MET A 402 -13.74 11.49 -12.45
CA MET A 402 -14.76 11.89 -11.48
C MET A 402 -14.31 13.08 -10.63
N CYS A 403 -15.06 14.18 -10.68
CA CYS A 403 -14.98 15.30 -9.75
C CYS A 403 -16.25 15.34 -8.87
N TYR A 404 -16.19 16.05 -7.74
CA TYR A 404 -17.31 16.16 -6.79
C TYR A 404 -17.47 17.58 -6.25
N VAL A 405 -18.71 18.03 -6.06
CA VAL A 405 -19.06 19.13 -5.16
C VAL A 405 -19.83 18.54 -3.98
N VAL A 406 -19.47 18.93 -2.75
CA VAL A 406 -19.99 18.37 -1.50
C VAL A 406 -20.44 19.51 -0.61
N LYS A 407 -21.71 19.48 -0.17
CA LYS A 407 -22.29 20.51 0.71
C LYS A 407 -22.94 19.87 1.92
N CYS A 408 -22.88 20.57 3.05
CA CYS A 408 -23.75 20.29 4.16
C CYS A 408 -25.22 20.62 3.80
N HIS A 409 -26.15 20.14 4.62
CA HIS A 409 -27.52 20.66 4.63
C HIS A 409 -27.59 22.11 5.11
N PRO A 410 -28.51 22.94 4.59
CA PRO A 410 -28.80 24.25 5.15
C PRO A 410 -29.26 24.08 6.60
N ARG A 411 -28.79 24.95 7.50
CA ARG A 411 -29.15 24.91 8.91
C ARG A 411 -30.14 26.03 9.20
N ARG A 412 -31.21 25.72 9.95
CA ARG A 412 -32.13 26.76 10.46
C ARG A 412 -31.35 27.86 11.18
N GLY A 413 -31.75 29.11 11.00
CA GLY A 413 -31.17 30.22 11.74
C GLY A 413 -31.38 30.10 13.25
N LYS A 414 -30.63 30.90 14.02
CA LYS A 414 -30.73 30.91 15.48
C LYS A 414 -32.14 31.35 15.90
N PHE A 415 -32.78 30.59 16.79
CA PHE A 415 -34.07 30.97 17.37
C PHE A 415 -33.87 32.11 18.38
N ASN A 416 -34.58 33.21 18.16
CA ASN A 416 -34.59 34.38 19.01
C ASN A 416 -35.63 34.19 20.14
N VAL A 417 -35.14 33.73 21.28
CA VAL A 417 -35.93 33.50 22.50
C VAL A 417 -36.52 34.80 23.06
N GLU A 418 -35.92 35.96 22.79
CA GLU A 418 -36.39 37.26 23.27
C GLU A 418 -37.59 37.72 22.42
N ALA A 419 -37.45 37.75 21.09
CA ALA A 419 -38.56 38.06 20.18
C ALA A 419 -39.76 37.12 20.38
N ALA A 420 -39.52 35.81 20.57
CA ALA A 420 -40.59 34.86 20.85
C ALA A 420 -41.34 35.15 22.18
N ARG A 421 -40.65 35.69 23.20
CA ARG A 421 -41.28 36.12 24.47
C ARG A 421 -42.04 37.44 24.32
N GLU A 422 -41.49 38.39 23.56
CA GLU A 422 -42.15 39.67 23.27
C GLU A 422 -43.47 39.47 22.52
N LEU A 423 -43.48 38.54 21.56
CA LEU A 423 -44.67 38.08 20.84
C LEU A 423 -45.60 37.17 21.69
N GLY A 424 -45.29 36.95 22.97
CA GLY A 424 -46.11 36.19 23.93
C GLY A 424 -46.23 34.69 23.65
N VAL A 425 -45.27 34.09 22.96
CA VAL A 425 -45.28 32.65 22.69
C VAL A 425 -44.85 31.87 23.93
N GLU A 426 -45.66 30.88 24.32
CA GLU A 426 -45.30 29.95 25.40
C GLU A 426 -44.07 29.09 25.04
N LYS A 427 -43.21 28.81 26.04
CA LYS A 427 -41.98 28.02 25.83
C LYS A 427 -42.22 26.63 25.23
N VAL A 428 -43.39 26.03 25.49
CA VAL A 428 -43.78 24.73 24.92
C VAL A 428 -43.94 24.80 23.38
N ASN A 429 -44.38 25.95 22.88
CA ASN A 429 -44.65 26.19 21.46
C ASN A 429 -43.39 26.56 20.66
N PHE A 430 -42.25 26.83 21.32
CA PHE A 430 -40.97 27.05 20.64
C PHE A 430 -40.54 25.84 19.78
N LYS A 431 -40.91 24.62 20.20
CA LYS A 431 -40.63 23.41 19.41
C LYS A 431 -41.43 23.37 18.09
N LEU A 432 -42.65 23.93 18.09
CA LEU A 432 -43.52 23.98 16.91
C LEU A 432 -42.99 25.01 15.90
N LEU A 433 -42.67 26.23 16.37
CA LEU A 433 -42.03 27.27 15.57
C LEU A 433 -40.70 26.82 14.95
N THR A 434 -39.84 26.19 15.76
CA THR A 434 -38.55 25.64 15.28
C THR A 434 -38.69 24.39 14.40
N ALA A 435 -39.91 23.89 14.20
CA ALA A 435 -40.31 22.84 13.26
C ALA A 435 -41.16 23.38 12.08
N GLY A 436 -41.22 24.70 11.89
CA GLY A 436 -41.91 25.33 10.76
C GLY A 436 -43.41 25.57 10.96
N GLN A 437 -43.96 25.32 12.16
CA GLN A 437 -45.39 25.49 12.45
C GLN A 437 -45.65 26.84 13.13
N SER A 438 -46.65 27.56 12.65
CA SER A 438 -47.10 28.82 13.26
C SER A 438 -47.93 28.54 14.52
N VAL A 439 -47.86 29.44 15.51
CA VAL A 439 -48.51 29.25 16.82
C VAL A 439 -49.19 30.55 17.30
N PRO A 440 -50.23 30.47 18.14
CA PRO A 440 -50.81 31.67 18.74
C PRO A 440 -49.80 32.34 19.69
N GLY A 441 -49.65 33.64 19.53
CA GLY A 441 -48.95 34.54 20.46
C GLY A 441 -49.92 35.43 21.24
N LYS A 442 -49.40 36.54 21.75
CA LYS A 442 -50.18 37.52 22.50
C LYS A 442 -51.27 38.17 21.64
N ASP A 443 -52.37 38.57 22.26
CA ASP A 443 -53.42 39.43 21.69
C ASP A 443 -54.02 38.91 20.36
N GLY A 444 -53.99 37.59 20.14
CA GLY A 444 -54.54 36.92 18.94
C GLY A 444 -53.61 36.89 17.72
N ILE A 445 -52.37 37.40 17.84
CA ILE A 445 -51.40 37.39 16.74
C ILE A 445 -50.95 35.95 16.48
N THR A 446 -51.01 35.52 15.21
CA THR A 446 -50.38 34.25 14.79
C THR A 446 -48.90 34.51 14.56
N VAL A 447 -48.04 33.89 15.37
CA VAL A 447 -46.59 34.00 15.24
C VAL A 447 -46.10 32.94 14.27
N THR A 448 -45.42 33.37 13.21
CA THR A 448 -44.83 32.50 12.19
C THR A 448 -43.34 32.22 12.50
N PRO A 449 -42.75 31.13 11.97
CA PRO A 449 -41.35 30.79 12.25
C PRO A 449 -40.34 31.89 11.90
N ASP A 450 -40.56 32.64 10.82
CA ASP A 450 -39.72 33.74 10.33
C ASP A 450 -39.68 34.97 11.26
N MET A 451 -40.71 35.17 12.09
CA MET A 451 -40.71 36.25 13.10
C MET A 451 -39.73 36.00 14.27
N VAL A 452 -39.27 34.76 14.42
CA VAL A 452 -38.51 34.29 15.60
C VAL A 452 -37.27 33.46 15.27
N LEU A 453 -37.09 33.05 14.02
CA LEU A 453 -35.87 32.42 13.51
C LEU A 453 -35.07 33.44 12.70
N GLY A 454 -33.76 33.49 12.91
CA GLY A 454 -32.88 34.14 11.93
C GLY A 454 -32.95 33.44 10.56
N ALA A 455 -32.45 34.11 9.53
CA ALA A 455 -32.36 33.54 8.19
C ALA A 455 -31.66 32.16 8.19
N THR A 456 -32.13 31.26 7.32
CA THR A 456 -31.49 29.96 7.09
C THR A 456 -30.02 30.18 6.71
N LEU A 457 -29.13 29.49 7.42
CA LEU A 457 -27.70 29.49 7.11
C LEU A 457 -27.47 28.43 6.04
N GLU A 458 -26.94 28.86 4.90
CA GLU A 458 -26.65 27.94 3.80
C GLU A 458 -25.64 26.86 4.19
N GLY A 459 -25.75 25.72 3.51
CA GLY A 459 -24.90 24.56 3.75
C GLY A 459 -23.50 24.76 3.18
N HIS A 460 -22.53 25.00 4.06
CA HIS A 460 -21.12 25.13 3.68
C HIS A 460 -20.55 23.83 3.11
N GLY A 461 -19.57 23.96 2.21
CA GLY A 461 -19.08 22.84 1.40
C GLY A 461 -17.70 23.05 0.77
N PHE A 462 -17.29 22.05 0.01
CA PHE A 462 -16.02 21.98 -0.71
C PHE A 462 -16.21 21.25 -2.04
N ALA A 463 -15.24 21.39 -2.94
CA ALA A 463 -15.17 20.58 -4.15
C ALA A 463 -13.86 19.79 -4.22
N VAL A 464 -13.90 18.64 -4.88
CA VAL A 464 -12.78 17.75 -5.17
C VAL A 464 -12.66 17.66 -6.69
N VAL A 465 -11.55 18.14 -7.22
CA VAL A 465 -11.29 18.23 -8.66
C VAL A 465 -10.07 17.37 -8.95
N ASP A 466 -10.23 16.33 -9.77
CA ASP A 466 -9.18 15.36 -10.06
C ASP A 466 -8.84 15.37 -11.56
N ILE A 467 -7.57 15.65 -11.86
CA ILE A 467 -7.07 15.80 -13.22
C ILE A 467 -6.01 14.71 -13.47
N PRO A 468 -6.40 13.56 -14.04
CA PRO A 468 -5.49 12.45 -14.26
C PRO A 468 -4.52 12.67 -15.43
N PHE A 469 -4.90 13.45 -16.44
CA PHE A 469 -4.12 13.73 -17.66
C PHE A 469 -4.56 15.05 -18.34
N PRO A 470 -3.72 15.73 -19.16
CA PRO A 470 -3.95 17.11 -19.60
C PRO A 470 -5.20 17.31 -20.49
N GLU A 471 -5.66 16.25 -21.15
CA GLU A 471 -6.73 16.31 -22.14
C GLU A 471 -8.11 16.58 -21.53
N VAL A 472 -8.33 16.34 -20.22
CA VAL A 472 -9.63 16.60 -19.57
C VAL A 472 -9.80 18.05 -19.09
N ILE A 473 -8.78 18.91 -19.24
CA ILE A 473 -8.82 20.27 -18.66
C ILE A 473 -9.88 21.15 -19.35
N ASP A 474 -10.06 21.04 -20.67
CA ASP A 474 -11.09 21.81 -21.39
C ASP A 474 -12.50 21.35 -21.01
N ASP A 475 -12.71 20.02 -20.99
CA ASP A 475 -13.96 19.39 -20.54
C ASP A 475 -14.31 19.82 -19.11
N LEU A 476 -13.32 19.81 -18.20
CA LEU A 476 -13.47 20.24 -16.81
C LEU A 476 -13.91 21.70 -16.73
N VAL A 477 -13.19 22.61 -17.38
CA VAL A 477 -13.42 24.06 -17.30
C VAL A 477 -14.79 24.44 -17.90
N SER A 478 -15.25 23.70 -18.91
CA SER A 478 -16.53 23.94 -19.59
C SER A 478 -17.78 23.48 -18.83
N ARG A 479 -17.64 22.64 -17.77
CA ARG A 479 -18.78 22.11 -17.00
C ARG A 479 -19.65 23.23 -16.42
N HIS A 480 -20.96 23.15 -16.69
CA HIS A 480 -21.94 24.15 -16.28
C HIS A 480 -22.11 24.21 -14.75
N GLU A 481 -21.83 23.12 -14.03
CA GLU A 481 -21.92 23.05 -12.57
C GLU A 481 -21.03 24.10 -11.88
N TRP A 482 -19.84 24.39 -12.41
CA TRP A 482 -18.91 25.40 -11.85
C TRP A 482 -19.38 26.85 -11.98
N SER A 483 -20.50 27.07 -12.67
CA SER A 483 -21.15 28.38 -12.86
C SER A 483 -22.58 28.40 -12.31
N ASN A 484 -23.10 27.26 -11.81
CA ASN A 484 -24.45 27.17 -11.24
C ASN A 484 -24.44 27.69 -9.78
N PRO A 485 -25.15 28.78 -9.44
CA PRO A 485 -25.17 29.31 -8.08
C PRO A 485 -25.75 28.36 -7.04
N GLU A 486 -26.72 27.51 -7.39
CA GLU A 486 -27.34 26.56 -6.43
C GLU A 486 -26.34 25.50 -5.96
N ILE A 487 -25.45 25.09 -6.86
CA ILE A 487 -24.34 24.18 -6.58
C ILE A 487 -23.21 24.94 -5.89
N MET A 488 -22.71 26.04 -6.48
CA MET A 488 -21.47 26.69 -6.05
C MET A 488 -21.58 27.66 -4.85
N ASN A 489 -22.77 28.15 -4.50
CA ASN A 489 -22.94 29.03 -3.35
C ASN A 489 -22.62 28.28 -2.04
N GLY A 490 -21.80 28.84 -1.16
CA GLY A 490 -21.35 28.20 0.09
C GLY A 490 -20.20 27.20 -0.08
N ILE A 491 -19.57 27.10 -1.25
CA ILE A 491 -18.32 26.34 -1.42
C ILE A 491 -17.14 27.21 -0.97
N ASP A 492 -16.49 26.81 0.12
CA ASP A 492 -15.38 27.58 0.73
C ASP A 492 -14.00 27.13 0.21
N THR A 493 -13.85 25.84 -0.14
CA THR A 493 -12.56 25.25 -0.55
C THR A 493 -12.67 24.37 -1.81
N MET A 494 -11.59 24.34 -2.58
CA MET A 494 -11.41 23.48 -3.75
C MET A 494 -10.12 22.68 -3.62
N TYR A 495 -10.22 21.36 -3.57
CA TYR A 495 -9.10 20.44 -3.49
C TYR A 495 -8.76 19.90 -4.87
N TRP A 496 -7.58 20.26 -5.39
CA TRP A 496 -7.07 19.84 -6.70
C TRP A 496 -6.16 18.63 -6.55
N ILE A 497 -6.56 17.47 -7.07
CA ILE A 497 -5.73 16.26 -7.13
C ILE A 497 -5.15 16.15 -8.54
N LEU A 498 -3.84 16.29 -8.65
CA LEU A 498 -3.14 16.44 -9.93
C LEU A 498 -2.12 15.31 -10.14
N SER A 499 -2.07 14.75 -11.35
CA SER A 499 -1.04 13.78 -11.75
C SER A 499 0.32 14.45 -12.10
N GLU A 500 1.39 13.65 -12.21
CA GLU A 500 2.76 14.08 -12.57
C GLU A 500 2.87 14.87 -13.90
N SER A 501 1.84 14.86 -14.75
CA SER A 501 1.79 15.58 -16.04
C SER A 501 1.07 16.93 -16.00
N ILE A 502 0.55 17.37 -14.83
CA ILE A 502 -0.31 18.55 -14.71
C ILE A 502 0.35 19.65 -13.86
N SER A 503 0.67 20.78 -14.50
CA SER A 503 1.08 22.00 -13.82
C SER A 503 -0.11 22.95 -13.60
N LEU A 504 -0.14 23.63 -12.45
CA LEU A 504 -1.03 24.78 -12.21
C LEU A 504 -0.72 26.00 -13.09
N GLU A 505 0.42 25.99 -13.78
CA GLU A 505 0.78 27.02 -14.75
C GLU A 505 0.09 26.82 -16.11
N ASP A 506 -0.69 25.74 -16.30
CA ASP A 506 -1.61 25.62 -17.44
C ASP A 506 -2.55 26.85 -17.46
N PRO A 507 -2.55 27.66 -18.54
CA PRO A 507 -3.31 28.91 -18.58
C PRO A 507 -4.80 28.74 -18.29
N ARG A 508 -5.38 27.58 -18.62
CA ARG A 508 -6.80 27.28 -18.44
C ARG A 508 -7.13 27.09 -16.96
N LEU A 509 -6.29 26.32 -16.26
CA LEU A 509 -6.41 26.12 -14.80
C LEU A 509 -6.11 27.41 -14.04
N HIS A 510 -5.08 28.15 -14.45
CA HIS A 510 -4.72 29.45 -13.89
C HIS A 510 -5.89 30.44 -13.97
N GLN A 511 -6.50 30.59 -15.15
CA GLN A 511 -7.68 31.44 -15.34
C GLN A 511 -8.89 30.95 -14.53
N PHE A 512 -9.14 29.64 -14.49
CA PHE A 512 -10.27 29.07 -13.73
C PHE A 512 -10.16 29.33 -12.22
N ILE A 513 -8.94 29.26 -11.67
CA ILE A 513 -8.63 29.57 -10.26
C ILE A 513 -8.78 31.07 -10.00
N GLN A 514 -8.16 31.92 -10.82
CA GLN A 514 -8.25 33.39 -10.66
C GLN A 514 -9.67 33.93 -10.75
N ALA A 515 -10.56 33.29 -11.52
CA ALA A 515 -11.97 33.66 -11.63
C ALA A 515 -12.78 33.42 -10.33
N ARG A 516 -12.22 32.72 -9.32
CA ARG A 516 -12.92 32.30 -8.09
C ARG A 516 -12.19 32.69 -6.80
N PRO A 517 -11.79 33.97 -6.61
CA PRO A 517 -10.89 34.37 -5.52
C PRO A 517 -11.51 34.28 -4.11
N SER A 518 -12.82 34.05 -4.00
CA SER A 518 -13.51 33.76 -2.74
C SER A 518 -13.32 32.32 -2.25
N ILE A 519 -12.90 31.40 -3.13
CA ILE A 519 -12.67 30.00 -2.81
C ILE A 519 -11.17 29.82 -2.51
N LYS A 520 -10.83 29.14 -1.42
CA LYS A 520 -9.44 28.76 -1.15
C LYS A 520 -9.11 27.46 -1.89
N HIS A 521 -8.12 27.52 -2.78
CA HIS A 521 -7.65 26.38 -3.54
C HIS A 521 -6.50 25.67 -2.82
N ILE A 522 -6.57 24.35 -2.73
CA ILE A 522 -5.60 23.50 -2.02
C ILE A 522 -5.12 22.42 -2.98
N VAL A 523 -3.81 22.27 -3.14
CA VAL A 523 -3.26 21.50 -4.28
C VAL A 523 -2.49 20.26 -3.82
N LEU A 524 -2.98 19.10 -4.25
CA LEU A 524 -2.47 17.76 -4.04
C LEU A 524 -1.85 17.26 -5.35
N GLY A 525 -0.71 17.83 -5.74
CA GLY A 525 0.05 17.41 -6.92
C GLY A 525 1.50 17.06 -6.54
N PRO A 526 2.14 16.07 -7.20
CA PRO A 526 3.50 15.64 -6.86
C PRO A 526 4.56 16.75 -7.05
N ASP A 527 4.36 17.66 -8.00
CA ASP A 527 5.25 18.81 -8.21
C ASP A 527 5.09 19.92 -7.16
N MET A 528 3.93 19.95 -6.49
CA MET A 528 3.53 20.99 -5.52
C MET A 528 3.69 20.52 -4.07
N CYS A 529 3.65 19.21 -3.82
CA CYS A 529 3.81 18.63 -2.50
C CYS A 529 5.26 18.18 -2.26
N PRO A 530 5.88 18.51 -1.12
CA PRO A 530 7.17 17.92 -0.74
C PRO A 530 7.04 16.41 -0.54
N ASN A 531 8.02 15.63 -1.02
CA ASN A 531 8.10 14.18 -0.86
C ASN A 531 8.51 13.79 0.59
N LEU A 532 7.74 14.25 1.57
CA LEU A 532 7.93 13.98 3.00
C LEU A 532 7.74 12.49 3.31
N LEU A 533 8.36 12.03 4.40
CA LEU A 533 8.09 10.72 4.98
C LEU A 533 6.66 10.70 5.53
N ALA A 534 5.75 9.92 4.93
CA ALA A 534 4.38 9.77 5.43
C ALA A 534 4.29 8.75 6.57
N LEU A 535 5.31 7.89 6.68
CA LEU A 535 5.45 6.82 7.67
C LEU A 535 6.64 7.11 8.58
N GLU A 536 6.44 7.97 9.59
CA GLU A 536 7.52 8.50 10.44
C GLU A 536 8.12 7.43 11.38
N SER A 537 7.34 6.40 11.74
CA SER A 537 7.79 5.33 12.65
C SER A 537 8.73 4.29 12.03
N PRO A 538 8.47 3.70 10.84
CA PRO A 538 9.45 2.83 10.19
C PRO A 538 10.68 3.63 9.73
N ALA A 539 10.52 4.90 9.35
CA ALA A 539 11.66 5.78 9.08
C ALA A 539 12.53 6.01 10.34
N SER A 540 11.92 6.23 11.51
CA SER A 540 12.64 6.34 12.79
C SER A 540 13.42 5.07 13.12
N GLN A 541 12.78 3.91 12.95
CA GLN A 541 13.41 2.60 13.14
C GLN A 541 14.60 2.40 12.19
N LEU A 542 14.45 2.73 10.90
CA LEU A 542 15.52 2.64 9.90
C LEU A 542 16.69 3.61 10.21
N ILE A 543 16.40 4.83 10.69
CA ILE A 543 17.43 5.78 11.16
C ILE A 543 18.22 5.18 12.34
N LYS A 544 17.56 4.53 13.30
CA LYS A 544 18.24 3.86 14.42
C LYS A 544 19.05 2.65 13.95
N MET A 545 18.53 1.86 13.02
CA MET A 545 19.24 0.73 12.42
C MET A 545 20.47 1.17 11.61
N ASN A 546 20.41 2.28 10.89
CA ASN A 546 21.57 2.89 10.23
C ASN A 546 22.69 3.24 11.24
N ARG A 547 22.34 3.72 12.43
CA ARG A 547 23.31 3.98 13.50
C ARG A 547 23.89 2.70 14.13
N VAL A 548 23.26 1.54 13.92
CA VAL A 548 23.78 0.20 14.29
C VAL A 548 24.68 -0.34 13.18
N ASP A 549 24.17 -0.49 11.95
CA ASP A 549 24.91 -0.97 10.79
C ASP A 549 24.61 -0.10 9.56
N GLU A 550 25.46 0.90 9.32
CA GLU A 550 25.28 1.86 8.23
C GLU A 550 25.45 1.26 6.84
N GLN A 551 26.11 0.10 6.72
CA GLN A 551 26.37 -0.56 5.43
C GLN A 551 25.12 -1.27 4.90
N ARG A 552 24.29 -1.86 5.79
CA ARG A 552 23.07 -2.61 5.38
C ARG A 552 21.76 -1.86 5.61
N PHE A 553 21.77 -0.72 6.30
CA PHE A 553 20.58 0.09 6.54
C PHE A 553 20.78 1.51 6.00
N PRO A 554 20.50 1.76 4.70
CA PRO A 554 20.55 3.11 4.14
C PRO A 554 19.45 3.99 4.74
N PHE A 555 19.63 5.31 4.69
CA PHE A 555 18.55 6.24 5.06
C PHE A 555 17.42 6.23 4.01
N PRO A 556 16.16 6.44 4.43
CA PRO A 556 15.06 6.60 3.48
C PRO A 556 15.18 7.93 2.73
N VAL A 557 14.90 7.92 1.44
CA VAL A 557 14.90 9.11 0.57
C VAL A 557 13.61 9.91 0.75
N PHE A 558 13.75 11.20 1.02
CA PHE A 558 12.65 12.15 1.18
C PHE A 558 13.11 13.57 0.84
N ASP A 559 12.15 14.43 0.49
CA ASP A 559 12.42 15.81 0.11
C ASP A 559 11.61 16.77 0.98
N ALA A 560 12.32 17.66 1.68
CA ALA A 560 11.73 18.64 2.62
C ALA A 560 11.03 19.83 1.92
N LYS A 561 11.16 19.93 0.59
CA LYS A 561 10.64 21.01 -0.25
C LYS A 561 9.93 20.42 -1.47
N PRO A 562 8.91 21.10 -2.01
CA PRO A 562 8.30 20.69 -3.27
C PRO A 562 9.30 20.88 -4.42
N PRO A 563 9.15 20.13 -5.53
CA PRO A 563 9.87 20.37 -6.77
C PRO A 563 9.71 21.80 -7.31
N THR A 564 8.49 22.35 -7.22
CA THR A 564 8.12 23.65 -7.80
C THR A 564 7.36 24.50 -6.77
N ASP A 565 7.66 25.80 -6.70
CA ASP A 565 6.94 26.76 -5.86
C ASP A 565 5.60 27.19 -6.51
N VAL A 566 4.59 27.51 -5.71
CA VAL A 566 3.32 28.08 -6.24
C VAL A 566 3.59 29.47 -6.83
N ASN A 567 3.15 29.68 -8.07
CA ASN A 567 3.23 30.98 -8.75
C ASN A 567 2.69 32.10 -7.84
N ARG A 568 3.47 33.17 -7.71
CA ARG A 568 3.19 34.33 -6.84
C ARG A 568 1.81 34.96 -7.08
N GLU A 569 1.30 34.92 -8.31
CA GLU A 569 -0.02 35.42 -8.67
C GLU A 569 -1.16 34.55 -8.11
N LEU A 570 -0.96 33.23 -8.08
CA LEU A 570 -1.91 32.30 -7.47
C LEU A 570 -1.75 32.19 -5.95
N GLY A 571 -0.58 32.51 -5.38
CA GLY A 571 -0.27 32.34 -3.96
C GLY A 571 -1.17 33.11 -2.97
N ALA A 572 -1.98 34.05 -3.45
CA ALA A 572 -3.03 34.68 -2.64
C ALA A 572 -4.25 33.76 -2.39
N VAL A 573 -4.58 32.88 -3.35
CA VAL A 573 -5.80 32.06 -3.37
C VAL A 573 -5.52 30.55 -3.35
N ALA A 574 -4.31 30.12 -3.76
CA ALA A 574 -3.90 28.73 -3.83
C ALA A 574 -2.74 28.44 -2.85
N GLU A 575 -2.74 27.26 -2.22
CA GLU A 575 -1.58 26.75 -1.46
C GLU A 575 -1.39 25.24 -1.62
N PRO A 576 -0.16 24.72 -1.45
CA PRO A 576 0.08 23.28 -1.44
C PRO A 576 -0.63 22.61 -0.27
N ALA A 577 -1.15 21.41 -0.52
CA ALA A 577 -1.74 20.58 0.51
C ALA A 577 -0.70 20.16 1.55
N ARG A 578 -1.13 20.11 2.81
CA ARG A 578 -0.34 19.64 3.94
C ARG A 578 -1.11 18.53 4.65
N SER A 579 -0.48 17.37 4.81
CA SER A 579 -1.04 16.26 5.58
C SER A 579 -1.50 16.74 6.98
N GLY A 580 -2.70 16.34 7.40
CA GLY A 580 -3.31 16.71 8.68
C GLY A 580 -3.88 18.13 8.77
N LEU A 581 -3.75 18.96 7.72
CA LEU A 581 -4.47 20.23 7.61
C LEU A 581 -5.99 19.96 7.62
N LYS A 582 -6.74 20.77 8.37
CA LYS A 582 -8.20 20.70 8.40
C LYS A 582 -8.82 22.03 7.95
N PHE A 583 -9.93 21.93 7.22
CA PHE A 583 -10.85 23.04 7.03
C PHE A 583 -12.16 22.73 7.74
N GLN A 584 -12.51 23.52 8.75
CA GLN A 584 -13.78 23.41 9.46
C GLN A 584 -14.89 24.06 8.62
N LEU A 585 -15.98 23.32 8.41
CA LEU A 585 -17.20 23.80 7.73
C LEU A 585 -18.23 24.31 8.75
N ALA A 586 -18.28 23.70 9.94
CA ALA A 586 -19.18 24.09 11.02
C ALA A 586 -18.58 23.77 12.40
N PRO A 587 -18.88 24.57 13.46
CA PRO A 587 -19.88 25.66 13.51
C PRO A 587 -19.40 27.02 12.96
N LYS A 588 -18.11 27.18 12.67
CA LYS A 588 -17.53 28.37 12.01
C LYS A 588 -16.55 27.91 10.94
N GLN A 589 -16.49 28.62 9.81
CA GLN A 589 -15.54 28.32 8.74
C GLN A 589 -14.11 28.69 9.18
N GLY A 590 -13.12 27.91 8.78
CA GLY A 590 -11.72 28.28 8.98
C GLY A 590 -10.74 27.11 8.96
N PHE A 591 -9.47 27.44 8.73
CA PHE A 591 -8.39 26.48 8.80
C PHE A 591 -7.99 26.18 10.25
N LEU A 592 -7.88 24.89 10.57
CA LEU A 592 -7.28 24.42 11.81
C LEU A 592 -5.94 23.77 11.46
N THR A 593 -4.86 24.36 11.97
CA THR A 593 -3.48 23.89 11.74
C THR A 593 -2.93 23.07 12.90
N ASP A 594 -3.77 22.72 13.88
CA ASP A 594 -3.43 22.04 15.14
C ASP A 594 -2.85 20.63 14.95
N ARG A 595 -3.22 19.96 13.84
CA ARG A 595 -2.76 18.60 13.48
C ARG A 595 -2.04 18.55 12.13
N VAL A 596 -1.59 19.69 11.59
CA VAL A 596 -0.70 19.67 10.41
C VAL A 596 0.55 18.89 10.78
N VAL A 597 0.86 17.86 9.99
CA VAL A 597 2.01 16.99 10.22
C VAL A 597 3.29 17.81 10.01
N PRO A 598 4.14 17.96 11.04
CA PRO A 598 5.41 18.67 10.90
C PRO A 598 6.39 17.84 10.07
N LEU A 599 7.48 18.46 9.60
CA LEU A 599 8.61 17.67 9.12
C LEU A 599 9.13 16.78 10.25
N MET A 600 9.43 15.52 9.92
CA MET A 600 10.01 14.58 10.86
C MET A 600 11.38 15.08 11.33
N ASP A 601 11.56 15.20 12.64
CA ASP A 601 12.87 15.41 13.24
C ASP A 601 13.69 14.11 13.10
N THR A 602 14.62 14.08 12.14
CA THR A 602 15.52 12.95 11.91
C THR A 602 16.67 12.88 12.92
N GLY A 603 16.89 13.94 13.71
CA GLY A 603 17.85 13.96 14.81
C GLY A 603 17.30 13.29 16.07
N LYS A 604 16.00 13.41 16.34
CA LYS A 604 15.33 12.81 17.50
C LYS A 604 15.58 11.29 17.64
N PRO A 605 15.45 10.43 16.61
CA PRO A 605 15.76 9.00 16.73
C PRO A 605 17.22 8.71 17.09
N ILE A 606 18.15 9.54 16.61
CA ILE A 606 19.59 9.41 16.90
C ILE A 606 19.87 9.82 18.36
N TRP A 607 19.25 10.90 18.82
CA TRP A 607 19.35 11.35 20.21
C TRP A 607 18.72 10.32 21.16
N GLU A 608 17.52 9.82 20.88
CA GLU A 608 16.85 8.76 21.65
C GLU A 608 17.76 7.53 21.79
N LEU A 609 18.34 7.06 20.69
CA LEU A 609 19.25 5.90 20.66
C LEU A 609 20.49 6.11 21.54
N ALA A 610 21.04 7.33 21.54
CA ALA A 610 22.24 7.68 22.31
C ALA A 610 21.96 7.92 23.80
N THR A 611 20.75 8.35 24.18
CA THR A 611 20.42 8.71 25.58
C THR A 611 19.62 7.64 26.33
N HIS A 612 18.69 6.95 25.68
CA HIS A 612 17.82 5.96 26.32
C HIS A 612 18.41 4.55 26.24
N THR A 613 19.05 4.22 25.11
CA THR A 613 19.56 2.86 24.84
C THR A 613 21.04 2.84 24.43
N PRO A 614 21.96 3.46 25.20
CA PRO A 614 23.38 3.55 24.85
C PRO A 614 24.06 2.17 24.67
N GLN A 615 23.55 1.12 25.33
CA GLN A 615 24.03 -0.26 25.17
C GLN A 615 23.90 -0.79 23.73
N VAL A 616 22.90 -0.32 22.95
CA VAL A 616 22.76 -0.66 21.53
C VAL A 616 23.98 -0.21 20.73
N LEU A 617 24.45 1.02 20.99
CA LEU A 617 25.63 1.58 20.33
C LEU A 617 26.93 0.91 20.79
N GLN A 618 27.00 0.47 22.04
CA GLN A 618 28.13 -0.34 22.55
C GLN A 618 28.21 -1.68 21.82
N LEU A 619 27.10 -2.42 21.73
CA LEU A 619 27.02 -3.68 20.98
C LEU A 619 27.35 -3.49 19.49
N ALA A 620 26.85 -2.42 18.86
CA ALA A 620 27.18 -2.07 17.47
C ALA A 620 28.67 -1.77 17.28
N ASN A 621 29.31 -1.08 18.24
CA ASN A 621 30.75 -0.83 18.20
C ASN A 621 31.58 -2.11 18.40
N THR A 622 31.16 -3.02 19.28
CA THR A 622 31.76 -4.35 19.40
C THR A 622 31.66 -5.13 18.09
N ALA A 623 30.50 -5.10 17.41
CA ALA A 623 30.32 -5.71 16.11
C ALA A 623 31.27 -5.13 15.05
N ARG A 624 31.38 -3.78 14.95
CA ARG A 624 32.34 -3.08 14.07
C ARG A 624 33.79 -3.50 14.34
N GLN A 625 34.18 -3.59 15.61
CA GLN A 625 35.51 -4.03 15.99
C GLN A 625 35.76 -5.48 15.56
N THR A 626 34.81 -6.39 15.79
CA THR A 626 34.92 -7.80 15.36
C THR A 626 35.05 -7.93 13.85
N ILE A 627 34.18 -7.29 13.04
CA ILE A 627 34.24 -7.42 11.57
C ILE A 627 35.50 -6.79 10.95
N SER A 628 36.19 -5.90 11.67
CA SER A 628 37.44 -5.28 11.23
C SER A 628 38.71 -6.08 11.59
N LYS A 629 38.60 -7.17 12.36
CA LYS A 629 39.74 -8.02 12.70
C LYS A 629 40.22 -8.81 11.47
N PRO A 630 41.53 -8.85 11.17
CA PRO A 630 42.07 -9.64 10.06
C PRO A 630 41.73 -11.13 10.14
N GLU A 631 41.70 -11.70 11.36
CA GLU A 631 41.32 -13.10 11.61
C GLU A 631 39.88 -13.41 11.14
N PHE A 632 38.94 -12.52 11.48
CA PHE A 632 37.54 -12.66 11.07
C PHE A 632 37.37 -12.46 9.56
N LEU A 633 38.11 -11.53 8.95
CA LEU A 633 38.10 -11.34 7.49
C LEU A 633 38.65 -12.58 6.76
N ALA A 634 39.70 -13.22 7.27
CA ALA A 634 40.23 -14.46 6.73
C ALA A 634 39.27 -15.65 6.91
N GLU A 635 38.55 -15.73 8.03
CA GLU A 635 37.48 -16.70 8.26
C GLU A 635 36.32 -16.52 7.27
N VAL A 636 35.91 -15.27 7.04
CA VAL A 636 34.89 -14.89 6.05
C VAL A 636 35.33 -15.26 4.64
N GLU A 637 36.56 -14.93 4.23
CA GLU A 637 37.09 -15.29 2.91
C GLU A 637 37.12 -16.82 2.72
N THR A 638 37.52 -17.54 3.76
CA THR A 638 37.59 -19.02 3.74
C THR A 638 36.19 -19.64 3.66
N SER A 639 35.21 -19.17 4.44
CA SER A 639 33.85 -19.74 4.48
C SER A 639 32.97 -19.34 3.28
N GLN A 640 33.46 -18.44 2.43
CA GLN A 640 32.73 -17.92 1.26
C GLN A 640 33.44 -18.16 -0.08
N ARG A 641 34.64 -18.78 -0.09
CA ARG A 641 35.44 -19.02 -1.31
C ARG A 641 34.68 -19.76 -2.42
N ASP A 642 33.75 -20.63 -2.06
CA ASP A 642 32.91 -21.45 -2.95
C ASP A 642 31.48 -20.90 -3.11
N LEU A 643 31.20 -19.68 -2.62
CA LEU A 643 29.88 -19.05 -2.70
C LEU A 643 29.71 -18.35 -4.06
N PRO A 644 28.81 -18.81 -4.94
CA PRO A 644 28.63 -18.19 -6.25
C PRO A 644 27.95 -16.83 -6.14
N SER A 645 28.42 -15.87 -6.93
CA SER A 645 27.88 -14.50 -6.98
C SER A 645 27.66 -13.87 -5.59
N PRO A 646 28.71 -13.74 -4.74
CA PRO A 646 28.59 -13.21 -3.38
C PRO A 646 28.07 -11.77 -3.35
N GLU A 647 28.23 -11.03 -4.45
CA GLU A 647 27.71 -9.69 -4.69
C GLU A 647 26.19 -9.62 -4.93
N THR A 648 25.48 -10.76 -4.97
CA THR A 648 24.01 -10.80 -5.07
C THR A 648 23.39 -10.04 -3.91
N GLU A 649 22.64 -8.98 -4.21
CA GLU A 649 22.03 -8.08 -3.23
C GLU A 649 20.59 -8.51 -2.92
N ILE A 650 20.25 -8.63 -1.64
CA ILE A 650 18.93 -9.01 -1.15
C ILE A 650 18.34 -7.85 -0.36
N ILE A 651 17.16 -7.41 -0.77
CA ILE A 651 16.51 -6.19 -0.29
C ILE A 651 15.05 -6.51 0.05
N PRO A 652 14.76 -6.84 1.33
CA PRO A 652 13.38 -6.96 1.80
C PRO A 652 12.71 -5.59 1.78
N LEU A 653 11.80 -5.37 0.84
CA LEU A 653 11.05 -4.12 0.71
C LEU A 653 9.89 -4.09 1.72
N GLY A 654 9.32 -5.25 2.07
CA GLY A 654 8.39 -5.42 3.16
C GLY A 654 8.51 -6.80 3.80
N THR A 655 8.24 -6.88 5.10
CA THR A 655 8.61 -8.04 5.94
C THR A 655 7.53 -8.52 6.91
N GLY A 656 6.30 -8.01 6.78
CA GLY A 656 5.18 -8.33 7.66
C GLY A 656 4.05 -9.11 6.98
N SER A 657 3.27 -9.83 7.79
CA SER A 657 2.14 -10.66 7.37
C SER A 657 0.77 -9.96 7.43
N ALA A 658 -0.15 -10.35 6.53
CA ALA A 658 -1.59 -10.06 6.45
C ALA A 658 -2.03 -8.60 6.21
N MET A 659 -1.60 -7.65 7.04
CA MET A 659 -2.07 -6.25 6.99
C MET A 659 -0.92 -5.28 7.29
N PRO A 660 -0.67 -4.23 6.48
CA PRO A 660 0.41 -3.28 6.74
C PRO A 660 0.27 -2.62 8.11
N SER A 661 1.24 -2.84 9.00
CA SER A 661 1.27 -2.24 10.34
C SER A 661 2.02 -0.92 10.36
N LYS A 662 2.07 -0.34 11.55
CA LYS A 662 2.90 0.82 11.89
C LYS A 662 4.38 0.62 11.54
N TYR A 663 4.95 -0.58 11.72
CA TYR A 663 6.40 -0.80 11.63
C TYR A 663 6.85 -1.62 10.42
N ARG A 664 6.05 -2.58 9.94
CA ARG A 664 6.39 -3.44 8.79
C ARG A 664 5.38 -3.28 7.66
N ASN A 665 5.86 -3.25 6.43
CA ASN A 665 5.05 -3.34 5.22
C ASN A 665 4.73 -4.81 4.92
N VAL A 666 3.72 -5.05 4.09
CA VAL A 666 3.41 -6.39 3.56
C VAL A 666 4.50 -6.89 2.59
N SER A 667 4.59 -8.21 2.42
CA SER A 667 5.76 -8.89 1.85
C SER A 667 6.11 -8.50 0.41
N ALA A 668 7.37 -8.13 0.22
CA ALA A 668 8.02 -8.04 -1.08
C ALA A 668 9.55 -8.08 -0.90
N ILE A 669 10.26 -8.87 -1.69
CA ILE A 669 11.72 -9.00 -1.58
C ILE A 669 12.36 -8.91 -2.96
N LEU A 670 13.15 -7.85 -3.15
CA LEU A 670 13.95 -7.65 -4.35
C LEU A 670 15.30 -8.39 -4.19
N VAL A 671 15.66 -9.20 -5.17
CA VAL A 671 16.96 -9.86 -5.28
C VAL A 671 17.61 -9.43 -6.59
N ARG A 672 18.83 -8.91 -6.51
CA ARG A 672 19.58 -8.37 -7.65
C ARG A 672 20.80 -9.25 -7.88
N VAL A 673 20.82 -9.98 -9.00
CA VAL A 673 21.87 -10.94 -9.33
C VAL A 673 22.76 -10.33 -10.41
N PRO A 674 24.05 -10.02 -10.11
CA PRO A 674 24.97 -9.44 -11.09
C PRO A 674 25.05 -10.26 -12.38
N GLY A 675 24.97 -9.58 -13.52
CA GLY A 675 24.95 -10.21 -14.85
C GLY A 675 23.60 -10.77 -15.31
N TRP A 676 22.64 -10.98 -14.39
CA TRP A 676 21.29 -11.52 -14.70
C TRP A 676 20.16 -10.51 -14.51
N GLY A 677 20.33 -9.54 -13.62
CA GLY A 677 19.37 -8.47 -13.34
C GLY A 677 18.56 -8.69 -12.06
N SER A 678 17.39 -8.06 -12.01
CA SER A 678 16.57 -7.96 -10.81
C SER A 678 15.34 -8.88 -10.84
N TYR A 679 15.04 -9.48 -9.68
CA TYR A 679 13.96 -10.44 -9.46
C TYR A 679 13.17 -10.04 -8.22
N LEU A 680 11.84 -10.07 -8.29
CA LEU A 680 10.97 -9.70 -7.17
C LEU A 680 10.21 -10.94 -6.68
N PHE A 681 10.38 -11.28 -5.42
CA PHE A 681 9.67 -12.37 -4.73
C PHE A 681 8.55 -11.79 -3.88
N ASP A 682 7.31 -12.00 -4.34
CA ASP A 682 6.10 -11.34 -3.92
C ASP A 682 6.18 -9.80 -4.02
N CYS A 683 5.01 -9.16 -4.18
CA CYS A 683 4.89 -7.74 -4.47
C CYS A 683 3.64 -7.19 -3.79
N GLY A 684 3.64 -7.22 -2.45
CA GLY A 684 2.60 -6.64 -1.61
C GLY A 684 2.36 -5.15 -1.85
N GLU A 685 1.26 -4.63 -1.31
CA GLU A 685 0.87 -3.23 -1.44
C GLU A 685 2.00 -2.25 -1.06
N ASN A 686 2.17 -1.18 -1.84
CA ASN A 686 3.17 -0.13 -1.66
C ASN A 686 4.63 -0.54 -1.90
N THR A 687 4.88 -1.65 -2.61
CA THR A 687 6.24 -2.09 -3.00
C THR A 687 6.97 -1.02 -3.81
N LEU A 688 6.28 -0.32 -4.73
CA LEU A 688 6.88 0.79 -5.49
C LEU A 688 7.26 1.98 -4.59
N GLY A 689 6.47 2.26 -3.55
CA GLY A 689 6.82 3.29 -2.56
C GLY A 689 8.07 2.92 -1.76
N GLN A 690 8.17 1.67 -1.30
CA GLN A 690 9.37 1.16 -0.63
C GLN A 690 10.62 1.20 -1.54
N LEU A 691 10.48 0.90 -2.84
CA LEU A 691 11.55 1.11 -3.83
C LEU A 691 11.97 2.59 -3.92
N ARG A 692 11.02 3.51 -4.07
CA ARG A 692 11.25 4.96 -4.14
C ARG A 692 11.86 5.52 -2.85
N ARG A 693 11.52 4.98 -1.67
CA ARG A 693 12.17 5.31 -0.39
C ARG A 693 13.57 4.75 -0.27
N SER A 694 13.84 3.57 -0.82
CA SER A 694 15.18 2.99 -0.78
C SER A 694 16.13 3.68 -1.78
N PHE A 695 15.67 3.95 -3.01
CA PHE A 695 16.54 4.35 -4.14
C PHE A 695 16.29 5.77 -4.68
N GLY A 696 15.26 6.48 -4.21
CA GLY A 696 14.74 7.66 -4.89
C GLY A 696 13.93 7.29 -6.13
N PHE A 697 13.30 8.28 -6.78
CA PHE A 697 12.46 8.06 -7.97
C PHE A 697 13.27 7.48 -9.14
N GLN A 698 14.35 8.15 -9.54
CA GLN A 698 15.22 7.69 -10.64
C GLN A 698 15.86 6.32 -10.35
N GLY A 699 16.37 6.11 -9.14
CA GLY A 699 17.00 4.83 -8.77
C GLY A 699 16.00 3.67 -8.68
N ALA A 700 14.74 3.94 -8.32
CA ALA A 700 13.68 2.96 -8.43
C ALA A 700 13.37 2.62 -9.90
N ASP A 701 13.30 3.62 -10.78
CA ASP A 701 13.11 3.38 -12.22
C ASP A 701 14.28 2.59 -12.84
N ASP A 702 15.52 2.80 -12.38
CA ASP A 702 16.70 2.03 -12.80
C ASP A 702 16.62 0.56 -12.33
N VAL A 703 16.12 0.31 -11.12
CA VAL A 703 15.80 -1.06 -10.65
C VAL A 703 14.69 -1.70 -11.50
N LEU A 704 13.69 -0.94 -11.93
CA LEU A 704 12.63 -1.45 -12.81
C LEU A 704 13.16 -1.77 -14.21
N ARG A 705 14.06 -0.96 -14.80
CA ARG A 705 14.74 -1.29 -16.08
C ARG A 705 15.51 -2.62 -16.02
N ASP A 706 16.07 -2.92 -14.86
CA ASP A 706 16.80 -4.16 -14.59
C ASP A 706 15.90 -5.35 -14.20
N LEU A 707 14.61 -5.12 -13.91
CA LEU A 707 13.66 -6.17 -13.52
C LEU A 707 13.39 -7.14 -14.69
N ARG A 708 13.48 -8.45 -14.38
CA ARG A 708 13.28 -9.56 -15.34
C ARG A 708 12.07 -10.41 -15.01
N ALA A 709 11.81 -10.66 -13.73
CA ALA A 709 10.63 -11.40 -13.30
C ALA A 709 10.08 -10.97 -11.93
N ILE A 710 8.77 -11.10 -11.78
CA ILE A 710 8.05 -11.08 -10.51
C ILE A 710 7.51 -12.51 -10.27
N TYR A 711 7.96 -13.15 -9.20
CA TYR A 711 7.43 -14.44 -8.74
C TYR A 711 6.38 -14.18 -7.66
N ILE A 712 5.14 -14.61 -7.89
CA ILE A 712 4.04 -14.53 -6.93
C ILE A 712 3.76 -15.94 -6.38
N SER A 713 4.06 -16.13 -5.10
CA SER A 713 3.97 -17.42 -4.40
C SER A 713 2.54 -17.95 -4.32
N HIS A 714 1.58 -17.07 -4.05
CA HIS A 714 0.17 -17.38 -3.90
C HIS A 714 -0.72 -16.12 -3.95
N ALA A 715 -2.04 -16.30 -3.82
CA ALA A 715 -3.01 -15.24 -4.12
C ALA A 715 -3.47 -14.39 -2.91
N HIS A 716 -2.90 -14.50 -1.70
CA HIS A 716 -3.29 -13.58 -0.62
C HIS A 716 -2.82 -12.15 -0.88
N ALA A 717 -3.64 -11.17 -0.47
CA ALA A 717 -3.54 -9.79 -0.93
C ALA A 717 -2.21 -9.09 -0.54
N ASP A 718 -1.68 -9.44 0.62
CA ASP A 718 -0.40 -9.00 1.16
C ASP A 718 0.82 -9.44 0.34
N HIS A 719 0.67 -10.36 -0.61
CA HIS A 719 1.75 -10.86 -1.47
C HIS A 719 1.73 -10.30 -2.89
N HIS A 720 0.71 -9.53 -3.30
CA HIS A 720 0.59 -9.15 -4.72
C HIS A 720 -0.08 -7.82 -5.06
N LEU A 721 -0.71 -7.11 -4.11
CA LEU A 721 -1.44 -5.88 -4.44
C LEU A 721 -0.57 -4.75 -5.02
N GLY A 722 0.74 -4.71 -4.78
CA GLY A 722 1.64 -3.73 -5.41
C GLY A 722 2.04 -4.08 -6.86
N THR A 723 1.75 -5.30 -7.33
CA THR A 723 2.22 -5.81 -8.63
C THR A 723 1.75 -4.94 -9.79
N ILE A 724 0.49 -4.51 -9.76
CA ILE A 724 -0.14 -3.72 -10.83
C ILE A 724 0.60 -2.38 -11.01
N ASN A 725 0.90 -1.69 -9.90
CA ASN A 725 1.61 -0.42 -9.89
C ASN A 725 3.09 -0.55 -10.31
N VAL A 726 3.76 -1.61 -9.84
CA VAL A 726 5.14 -1.93 -10.24
C VAL A 726 5.22 -2.24 -11.75
N VAL A 727 4.27 -3.00 -12.29
CA VAL A 727 4.20 -3.33 -13.73
C VAL A 727 3.83 -2.11 -14.56
N ASP A 728 2.87 -1.30 -14.12
CA ASP A 728 2.48 -0.05 -14.79
C ASP A 728 3.68 0.90 -14.91
N ARG A 729 4.39 1.17 -13.80
CA ARG A 729 5.59 2.02 -13.84
C ARG A 729 6.71 1.39 -14.65
N TRP A 730 6.96 0.09 -14.50
CA TRP A 730 7.93 -0.65 -15.31
C TRP A 730 7.68 -0.46 -16.82
N SER A 731 6.42 -0.54 -17.25
CA SER A 731 6.03 -0.42 -18.67
C SER A 731 6.36 0.96 -19.25
N GLN A 732 6.38 2.00 -18.41
CA GLN A 732 6.68 3.39 -18.78
C GLN A 732 8.19 3.68 -18.86
N VAL A 733 9.02 2.94 -18.11
CA VAL A 733 10.46 3.28 -17.92
C VAL A 733 11.43 2.28 -18.55
N SER A 734 10.95 1.10 -18.94
CA SER A 734 11.71 0.01 -19.54
C SER A 734 11.12 -0.38 -20.89
N ASP A 735 11.98 -0.65 -21.88
CA ASP A 735 11.62 -1.20 -23.19
C ASP A 735 11.70 -2.75 -23.23
N GLY A 736 12.20 -3.38 -22.17
CA GLY A 736 12.38 -4.84 -22.10
C GLY A 736 11.06 -5.62 -21.95
N LYS A 737 11.20 -6.95 -21.84
CA LYS A 737 10.14 -7.87 -21.42
C LYS A 737 10.21 -8.17 -19.91
N LEU A 738 9.08 -8.47 -19.30
CA LEU A 738 8.95 -8.83 -17.87
C LEU A 738 8.06 -10.06 -17.71
N ALA A 739 8.54 -11.07 -16.99
CA ALA A 739 7.75 -12.25 -16.65
C ALA A 739 7.00 -12.07 -15.32
N ILE A 740 5.68 -12.30 -15.32
CA ILE A 740 4.94 -12.60 -14.09
C ILE A 740 4.86 -14.12 -13.98
N ILE A 741 5.46 -14.70 -12.93
CA ILE A 741 5.46 -16.13 -12.64
C ILE A 741 4.49 -16.37 -11.48
N ALA A 742 3.35 -17.00 -11.74
CA ALA A 742 2.28 -17.13 -10.76
C ALA A 742 1.31 -18.28 -11.08
N SER A 743 0.40 -18.60 -10.16
CA SER A 743 -0.68 -19.54 -10.43
C SER A 743 -1.67 -19.02 -11.49
N PRO A 744 -2.34 -19.90 -12.26
CA PRO A 744 -3.33 -19.50 -13.27
C PRO A 744 -4.47 -18.62 -12.71
N ARG A 745 -4.82 -18.82 -11.43
CA ARG A 745 -5.81 -18.02 -10.71
C ARG A 745 -5.35 -16.56 -10.55
N TYR A 746 -4.08 -16.32 -10.20
CA TYR A 746 -3.53 -14.97 -10.14
C TYR A 746 -3.37 -14.35 -11.53
N GLN A 747 -2.89 -15.13 -12.51
CA GLN A 747 -2.76 -14.65 -13.90
C GLN A 747 -4.10 -14.22 -14.50
N SER A 748 -5.23 -14.74 -14.02
CA SER A 748 -6.56 -14.30 -14.46
C SER A 748 -6.96 -12.95 -13.86
N PHE A 749 -6.61 -12.65 -12.61
CA PHE A 749 -6.79 -11.31 -12.03
C PHE A 749 -6.03 -10.23 -12.83
N VAL A 750 -4.75 -10.47 -13.13
CA VAL A 750 -3.94 -9.49 -13.90
C VAL A 750 -4.52 -9.27 -15.30
N ARG A 751 -4.93 -10.33 -16.00
CA ARG A 751 -5.51 -10.24 -17.35
C ARG A 751 -6.88 -9.56 -17.38
N GLU A 752 -7.71 -9.74 -16.36
CA GLU A 752 -9.00 -9.05 -16.27
C GLU A 752 -8.81 -7.58 -15.91
N PHE A 753 -7.92 -7.26 -14.96
CA PHE A 753 -7.59 -5.88 -14.61
C PHE A 753 -6.95 -5.11 -15.78
N GLN A 754 -6.23 -5.79 -16.69
CA GLN A 754 -5.73 -5.20 -17.94
C GLN A 754 -6.83 -4.59 -18.83
N SER A 755 -8.11 -5.00 -18.66
CA SER A 755 -9.24 -4.40 -19.38
C SER A 755 -9.73 -3.08 -18.75
N VAL A 756 -9.39 -2.82 -17.48
CA VAL A 756 -9.64 -1.54 -16.78
C VAL A 756 -8.48 -0.56 -17.03
N GLN A 757 -7.25 -1.04 -16.90
CA GLN A 757 -6.02 -0.28 -17.10
C GLN A 757 -5.03 -1.10 -17.95
N PRO A 758 -4.71 -0.70 -19.19
CA PRO A 758 -3.77 -1.43 -20.03
C PRO A 758 -2.34 -1.40 -19.44
N LEU A 759 -1.92 -2.51 -18.82
CA LEU A 759 -0.58 -2.67 -18.23
C LEU A 759 0.51 -3.04 -19.26
N ARG A 760 0.12 -3.23 -20.52
CA ARG A 760 1.03 -3.53 -21.62
C ARG A 760 1.22 -2.25 -22.42
N GLY A 761 2.45 -1.72 -22.45
CA GLY A 761 2.88 -0.90 -23.59
C GLY A 761 2.66 -1.69 -24.89
N SER A 762 2.52 -0.99 -26.02
CA SER A 762 1.90 -1.47 -27.29
C SER A 762 2.38 -2.79 -27.91
N ASN A 763 3.43 -3.43 -27.38
CA ASN A 763 4.20 -4.51 -28.03
C ASN A 763 4.32 -5.78 -27.16
N ASN A 764 3.22 -6.26 -26.57
CA ASN A 764 3.14 -7.53 -25.81
C ASN A 764 4.26 -7.81 -24.78
N ARG A 765 4.81 -6.76 -24.12
CA ARG A 765 6.05 -6.89 -23.32
C ARG A 765 5.88 -7.58 -21.96
N LEU A 766 4.64 -7.79 -21.49
CA LEU A 766 4.35 -8.49 -20.25
C LEU A 766 4.04 -9.96 -20.52
N VAL A 767 4.92 -10.84 -20.06
CA VAL A 767 4.91 -12.29 -20.30
C VAL A 767 4.24 -13.01 -19.13
N HIS A 768 3.29 -13.91 -19.42
CA HIS A 768 2.56 -14.64 -18.37
C HIS A 768 3.05 -16.09 -18.21
N ALA A 769 3.87 -16.33 -17.19
CA ALA A 769 4.36 -17.66 -16.83
C ALA A 769 3.43 -18.34 -15.81
N ASN A 770 2.77 -19.41 -16.22
CA ASN A 770 1.79 -20.14 -15.43
C ASN A 770 2.46 -21.29 -14.66
N LEU A 771 2.42 -21.25 -13.32
CA LEU A 771 2.84 -22.37 -12.48
C LEU A 771 1.79 -23.48 -12.51
N ARG A 772 2.13 -24.62 -13.13
CA ARG A 772 1.27 -25.81 -13.24
C ARG A 772 2.03 -27.06 -12.78
N PRO A 773 1.33 -28.16 -12.42
CA PRO A 773 1.99 -29.42 -12.08
C PRO A 773 2.98 -29.89 -13.16
N ALA A 774 4.13 -30.39 -12.74
CA ALA A 774 5.22 -30.81 -13.62
C ALA A 774 4.90 -32.10 -14.40
N ALA A 775 4.01 -32.94 -13.86
CA ALA A 775 3.50 -34.15 -14.49
C ALA A 775 2.08 -33.90 -15.05
N ALA A 776 1.86 -34.25 -16.32
CA ALA A 776 0.55 -34.14 -16.96
C ALA A 776 -0.51 -34.97 -16.22
N GLY A 777 -1.72 -34.43 -16.07
CA GLY A 777 -2.81 -35.06 -15.31
C GLY A 777 -2.68 -34.98 -13.78
N SER A 778 -1.55 -34.51 -13.24
CA SER A 778 -1.42 -34.28 -11.80
C SER A 778 -2.22 -33.06 -11.34
N SER A 779 -2.47 -32.98 -10.03
CA SER A 779 -3.27 -31.93 -9.39
C SER A 779 -2.41 -31.02 -8.51
N ALA A 780 -2.82 -29.75 -8.33
CA ALA A 780 -2.14 -28.78 -7.47
C ALA A 780 -2.32 -29.09 -5.97
N LYS A 781 -1.72 -30.19 -5.51
CA LYS A 781 -1.71 -30.66 -4.11
C LYS A 781 -0.33 -30.43 -3.48
N PRO A 782 -0.25 -30.07 -2.18
CA PRO A 782 1.02 -29.93 -1.46
C PRO A 782 1.97 -31.11 -1.69
N GLY A 783 3.26 -30.81 -1.88
CA GLY A 783 4.31 -31.78 -2.24
C GLY A 783 4.42 -32.09 -3.74
N THR A 784 3.44 -31.69 -4.56
CA THR A 784 3.52 -31.90 -6.02
C THR A 784 4.45 -30.86 -6.65
N LEU A 785 5.42 -31.31 -7.47
CA LEU A 785 6.29 -30.41 -8.22
C LEU A 785 5.51 -29.60 -9.26
N ALA A 786 5.88 -28.34 -9.41
CA ALA A 786 5.33 -27.39 -10.37
C ALA A 786 6.44 -26.82 -11.27
N LYS A 787 6.07 -26.47 -12.50
CA LYS A 787 6.94 -25.80 -13.49
C LYS A 787 6.26 -24.55 -14.02
N ALA A 788 7.07 -23.57 -14.38
CA ALA A 788 6.62 -22.40 -15.13
C ALA A 788 6.39 -22.78 -16.59
N TYR A 789 5.17 -22.63 -17.07
CA TYR A 789 4.80 -22.77 -18.48
C TYR A 789 4.49 -21.39 -19.03
N PHE A 790 5.26 -20.98 -20.03
CA PHE A 790 5.03 -19.74 -20.75
C PHE A 790 4.11 -19.99 -21.95
N ASN A 791 3.55 -18.93 -22.52
CA ASN A 791 2.74 -18.99 -23.73
C ASN A 791 3.63 -18.68 -24.95
N ASP A 792 3.65 -19.53 -25.98
CA ASP A 792 4.58 -19.38 -27.11
C ASP A 792 4.40 -18.02 -27.83
N ALA A 793 3.15 -17.56 -27.97
CA ALA A 793 2.81 -16.26 -28.56
C ALA A 793 3.27 -15.02 -27.73
N ASP A 794 3.80 -15.20 -26.51
CA ASP A 794 4.44 -14.11 -25.76
C ASP A 794 5.91 -13.88 -26.24
N PHE A 795 6.43 -14.72 -27.16
CA PHE A 795 7.83 -14.71 -27.61
C PHE A 795 8.08 -14.53 -29.10
N ASP A 796 7.06 -14.33 -29.93
CA ASP A 796 7.23 -14.22 -31.39
C ASP A 796 8.30 -13.17 -31.81
N ASP A 797 8.39 -12.04 -31.09
CA ASP A 797 9.38 -10.98 -31.34
C ASP A 797 10.75 -11.18 -30.62
N ASP A 798 10.83 -12.07 -29.62
CA ASP A 798 12.07 -12.42 -28.92
C ASP A 798 11.95 -13.84 -28.32
N PRO A 799 12.40 -14.87 -29.07
CA PRO A 799 12.38 -16.26 -28.63
C PRO A 799 13.49 -16.59 -27.62
N THR A 800 14.41 -15.66 -27.34
CA THR A 800 15.54 -15.88 -26.42
C THR A 800 15.21 -15.47 -24.99
N PHE A 801 14.20 -14.63 -24.77
CA PHE A 801 13.78 -14.19 -23.44
C PHE A 801 13.54 -15.34 -22.44
N PRO A 802 12.84 -16.45 -22.77
CA PRO A 802 12.67 -17.57 -21.83
C PRO A 802 14.01 -18.19 -21.39
N THR A 803 14.99 -18.25 -22.30
CA THR A 803 16.34 -18.75 -22.01
C THR A 803 17.24 -17.73 -21.31
N SER A 804 16.82 -16.47 -21.22
CA SER A 804 17.50 -15.41 -20.43
C SER A 804 17.07 -15.37 -18.95
N LEU A 805 16.06 -16.16 -18.57
CA LEU A 805 15.63 -16.32 -17.19
C LEU A 805 16.34 -17.51 -16.53
N PRO A 806 16.60 -17.47 -15.21
CA PRO A 806 17.11 -18.63 -14.48
C PRO A 806 16.13 -19.80 -14.57
N ARG A 807 16.64 -21.03 -14.35
CA ARG A 807 15.77 -22.20 -14.24
C ARG A 807 14.89 -22.05 -12.99
N ILE A 808 13.60 -21.81 -13.22
CA ILE A 808 12.58 -21.67 -12.17
C ILE A 808 11.85 -23.00 -12.01
N GLU A 809 11.93 -23.56 -10.81
CA GLU A 809 11.18 -24.74 -10.39
C GLU A 809 10.38 -24.40 -9.14
N ALA A 810 9.26 -25.08 -8.92
CA ALA A 810 8.44 -24.84 -7.75
C ALA A 810 7.86 -26.15 -7.20
N VAL A 811 7.29 -26.08 -6.00
CA VAL A 811 6.50 -27.15 -5.39
C VAL A 811 5.28 -26.53 -4.74
N TYR A 812 4.12 -27.18 -4.88
CA TYR A 812 2.93 -26.76 -4.15
C TYR A 812 3.12 -27.00 -2.65
N VAL A 813 2.68 -26.07 -1.81
CA VAL A 813 2.87 -26.10 -0.34
C VAL A 813 1.54 -26.06 0.40
N ASP A 814 1.53 -26.52 1.66
CA ASP A 814 0.30 -26.48 2.47
C ASP A 814 0.11 -25.09 3.08
N HIS A 815 -0.65 -24.28 2.35
CA HIS A 815 -1.15 -22.97 2.76
C HIS A 815 -2.56 -22.76 2.17
N CYS A 816 -2.71 -21.86 1.20
CA CYS A 816 -3.93 -21.72 0.40
C CYS A 816 -3.92 -22.63 -0.85
N TYR A 817 -5.03 -22.63 -1.59
CA TYR A 817 -5.09 -23.32 -2.89
C TYR A 817 -4.09 -22.70 -3.89
N GLU A 818 -3.37 -23.55 -4.64
CA GLU A 818 -2.29 -23.16 -5.57
C GLU A 818 -1.10 -22.39 -4.95
N ALA A 819 -0.92 -22.41 -3.62
CA ALA A 819 0.29 -21.84 -3.01
C ALA A 819 1.56 -22.61 -3.40
N THR A 820 2.64 -21.90 -3.70
CA THR A 820 3.89 -22.48 -4.22
C THR A 820 5.16 -21.88 -3.62
N ALA A 821 6.07 -22.75 -3.21
CA ALA A 821 7.45 -22.40 -2.88
C ALA A 821 8.34 -22.59 -4.13
N GLY A 822 9.21 -21.63 -4.41
CA GLY A 822 10.00 -21.54 -5.64
C GLY A 822 11.49 -21.70 -5.43
N VAL A 823 12.20 -22.19 -6.44
CA VAL A 823 13.66 -22.31 -6.50
C VAL A 823 14.16 -21.80 -7.85
N LEU A 824 15.00 -20.78 -7.82
CA LEU A 824 15.68 -20.20 -8.99
C LEU A 824 17.13 -20.70 -9.01
N THR A 825 17.53 -21.34 -10.11
CA THR A 825 18.92 -21.78 -10.34
C THR A 825 19.49 -21.06 -11.56
N PHE A 826 20.61 -20.35 -11.36
CA PHE A 826 21.30 -19.56 -12.37
C PHE A 826 22.43 -20.41 -12.99
N PRO A 827 22.30 -20.88 -14.26
CA PRO A 827 23.19 -21.91 -14.80
C PRO A 827 24.67 -21.51 -14.84
N ASP A 828 24.98 -20.28 -15.27
CA ASP A 828 26.36 -19.82 -15.49
C ASP A 828 27.18 -19.69 -14.20
N THR A 829 26.51 -19.41 -13.08
CA THR A 829 27.15 -19.17 -11.79
C THR A 829 26.93 -20.31 -10.81
N GLY A 830 25.97 -21.19 -11.04
CA GLY A 830 25.53 -22.21 -10.09
C GLY A 830 24.76 -21.65 -8.88
N LEU A 831 24.48 -20.35 -8.84
CA LEU A 831 23.70 -19.72 -7.76
C LEU A 831 22.31 -20.37 -7.69
N LYS A 832 21.86 -20.67 -6.46
CA LYS A 832 20.56 -21.28 -6.18
C LYS A 832 19.89 -20.53 -5.04
N ILE A 833 18.71 -20.00 -5.30
CA ILE A 833 17.90 -19.22 -4.36
C ILE A 833 16.54 -19.92 -4.19
N ALA A 834 16.18 -20.22 -2.96
CA ALA A 834 14.89 -20.81 -2.60
C ALA A 834 14.01 -19.77 -1.88
N TYR A 835 12.73 -19.70 -2.21
CA TYR A 835 11.74 -18.82 -1.58
C TYR A 835 10.49 -19.62 -1.18
N SER A 836 10.11 -19.57 0.10
CA SER A 836 8.98 -20.37 0.60
C SER A 836 7.60 -19.89 0.14
N GLY A 837 7.43 -18.58 -0.06
CA GLY A 837 6.10 -17.97 0.11
C GLY A 837 5.56 -18.24 1.52
N ASP A 838 4.25 -18.36 1.66
CA ASP A 838 3.62 -18.82 2.90
C ASP A 838 3.39 -20.32 2.88
N CYS A 839 3.77 -21.01 3.97
CA CYS A 839 3.69 -22.46 4.05
C CYS A 839 3.80 -23.00 5.48
N ARG A 840 3.14 -24.14 5.73
CA ARG A 840 3.66 -25.13 6.69
C ARG A 840 5.01 -25.70 6.19
N PRO A 841 5.92 -26.12 7.10
CA PRO A 841 7.21 -26.69 6.76
C PRO A 841 7.09 -27.85 5.76
N SER A 842 7.91 -27.84 4.72
CA SER A 842 7.76 -28.73 3.55
C SER A 842 9.08 -29.41 3.21
N THR A 843 9.17 -30.71 3.50
CA THR A 843 10.32 -31.55 3.08
C THR A 843 10.48 -31.61 1.55
N PRO A 844 9.41 -31.72 0.73
CA PRO A 844 9.54 -31.61 -0.73
C PRO A 844 10.15 -30.27 -1.21
N PHE A 845 9.92 -29.17 -0.48
CA PHE A 845 10.58 -27.89 -0.77
C PHE A 845 12.06 -27.92 -0.37
N ALA A 846 12.40 -28.50 0.79
CA ALA A 846 13.78 -28.73 1.20
C ALA A 846 14.56 -29.60 0.20
N GLU A 847 13.92 -30.64 -0.34
CA GLU A 847 14.50 -31.52 -1.36
C GLU A 847 14.72 -30.80 -2.71
N LEU A 848 13.73 -30.05 -3.20
CA LEU A 848 13.86 -29.25 -4.42
C LEU A 848 14.97 -28.18 -4.28
N GLY A 849 15.00 -27.52 -3.13
CA GLY A 849 15.99 -26.50 -2.79
C GLY A 849 17.37 -27.05 -2.44
N ARG A 850 17.58 -28.37 -2.38
CA ARG A 850 18.79 -28.99 -1.79
C ARG A 850 20.09 -28.33 -2.28
N GLY A 851 20.92 -27.90 -1.32
CA GLY A 851 22.16 -27.16 -1.56
C GLY A 851 21.95 -25.69 -1.92
N ALA A 852 20.83 -25.07 -1.52
CA ALA A 852 20.58 -23.65 -1.77
C ALA A 852 21.68 -22.76 -1.18
N HIS A 853 22.11 -21.77 -1.94
CA HIS A 853 23.05 -20.75 -1.47
C HIS A 853 22.35 -19.73 -0.58
N LEU A 854 21.07 -19.45 -0.90
CA LEU A 854 20.17 -18.64 -0.12
C LEU A 854 18.80 -19.33 -0.01
N LEU A 855 18.29 -19.43 1.21
CA LEU A 855 16.89 -19.70 1.51
C LEU A 855 16.27 -18.43 2.10
N ILE A 856 15.20 -17.94 1.49
CA ILE A 856 14.31 -16.93 2.06
C ILE A 856 13.06 -17.68 2.55
N HIS A 857 12.81 -17.68 3.86
CA HIS A 857 11.73 -18.46 4.45
C HIS A 857 10.80 -17.59 5.32
N GLU A 858 9.50 -17.83 5.23
CA GLU A 858 8.52 -17.24 6.15
C GLU A 858 8.75 -17.71 7.59
N CYS A 859 8.51 -16.80 8.53
CA CYS A 859 8.69 -17.01 9.96
C CYS A 859 7.56 -16.27 10.69
N THR A 860 6.31 -16.58 10.32
CA THR A 860 5.15 -15.81 10.76
C THR A 860 4.95 -15.85 12.26
N PHE A 861 5.23 -17.00 12.90
CA PHE A 861 4.99 -17.19 14.33
C PHE A 861 6.27 -17.48 15.12
N GLU A 862 6.27 -17.11 16.40
CA GLU A 862 7.24 -17.61 17.38
C GLU A 862 6.88 -19.05 17.77
N ASP A 863 7.86 -19.81 18.29
CA ASP A 863 7.67 -21.24 18.55
C ASP A 863 6.59 -21.54 19.61
N GLU A 864 6.37 -20.62 20.55
CA GLU A 864 5.27 -20.68 21.54
C GLU A 864 3.88 -20.67 20.89
N LEU A 865 3.77 -20.14 19.67
CA LEU A 865 2.53 -20.02 18.90
C LEU A 865 2.41 -21.11 17.82
N ALA A 866 3.08 -22.25 17.98
CA ALA A 866 3.03 -23.37 17.04
C ALA A 866 1.61 -23.87 16.72
N GLY A 867 0.68 -23.83 17.68
CA GLY A 867 -0.73 -24.17 17.44
C GLY A 867 -1.43 -23.17 16.50
N ASP A 868 -1.11 -21.88 16.65
CA ASP A 868 -1.61 -20.78 15.83
C ASP A 868 -1.01 -20.83 14.42
N ALA A 869 0.29 -21.16 14.32
CA ALA A 869 1.01 -21.42 13.08
C ALA A 869 0.42 -22.62 12.32
N HIS A 870 0.11 -23.72 13.01
CA HIS A 870 -0.57 -24.86 12.41
C HIS A 870 -1.99 -24.50 11.92
N ALA A 871 -2.79 -23.82 12.75
CA ALA A 871 -4.17 -23.46 12.42
C ALA A 871 -4.27 -22.48 11.24
N LYS A 872 -3.34 -21.53 11.12
CA LYS A 872 -3.29 -20.53 10.04
C LYS A 872 -2.40 -20.94 8.86
N LYS A 873 -1.75 -22.11 8.96
CA LYS A 873 -0.86 -22.72 7.96
C LYS A 873 0.38 -21.89 7.61
N HIS A 874 1.12 -21.50 8.63
CA HIS A 874 2.40 -20.81 8.54
C HIS A 874 3.49 -21.55 9.30
N SER A 875 4.74 -21.15 9.12
CA SER A 875 5.88 -21.69 9.87
C SER A 875 6.16 -20.90 11.16
N THR A 876 6.71 -21.62 12.14
CA THR A 876 7.42 -21.00 13.26
C THR A 876 8.91 -20.80 12.93
N LEU A 877 9.63 -20.11 13.82
CA LEU A 877 11.10 -19.98 13.76
C LEU A 877 11.82 -21.33 13.63
N SER A 878 11.51 -22.30 14.51
CA SER A 878 12.13 -23.62 14.49
C SER A 878 11.74 -24.43 13.25
N ASP A 879 10.50 -24.30 12.75
CA ASP A 879 10.07 -24.92 11.49
C ASP A 879 10.88 -24.38 10.29
N ALA A 880 11.08 -23.06 10.19
CA ALA A 880 11.86 -22.44 9.11
C ALA A 880 13.35 -22.84 9.15
N ILE A 881 13.96 -22.86 10.34
CA ILE A 881 15.35 -23.31 10.52
C ILE A 881 15.50 -24.79 10.19
N ARG A 882 14.53 -25.63 10.57
CA ARG A 882 14.53 -27.06 10.25
C ARG A 882 14.47 -27.30 8.73
N VAL A 883 13.57 -26.63 8.01
CA VAL A 883 13.52 -26.69 6.53
C VAL A 883 14.85 -26.26 5.92
N GLY A 884 15.49 -25.20 6.43
CA GLY A 884 16.81 -24.77 5.96
C GLY A 884 17.93 -25.79 6.20
N ARG A 885 17.89 -26.53 7.31
CA ARG A 885 18.82 -27.65 7.60
C ARG A 885 18.57 -28.85 6.69
N GLU A 886 17.32 -29.27 6.51
CA GLU A 886 16.93 -30.35 5.57
C GLU A 886 17.37 -30.01 4.14
N MET A 887 17.24 -28.73 3.75
CA MET A 887 17.68 -28.18 2.46
C MET A 887 19.20 -28.06 2.33
N GLN A 888 19.96 -28.15 3.43
CA GLN A 888 21.39 -27.83 3.50
C GLN A 888 21.69 -26.41 2.97
N ALA A 889 20.80 -25.46 3.26
CA ALA A 889 20.90 -24.08 2.82
C ALA A 889 22.08 -23.37 3.52
N ARG A 890 22.93 -22.67 2.75
CA ARG A 890 24.11 -21.99 3.31
C ARG A 890 23.78 -20.71 4.06
N ARG A 891 22.75 -20.00 3.61
CA ARG A 891 22.28 -18.72 4.16
C ARG A 891 20.76 -18.79 4.29
N ILE A 892 20.23 -18.36 5.42
CA ILE A 892 18.78 -18.31 5.69
C ILE A 892 18.42 -16.86 6.04
N LEU A 893 17.47 -16.29 5.30
CA LEU A 893 16.87 -14.99 5.61
C LEU A 893 15.39 -15.20 5.99
N LEU A 894 15.07 -14.95 7.25
CA LEU A 894 13.73 -15.07 7.80
C LEU A 894 12.92 -13.81 7.51
N THR A 895 11.66 -13.95 7.10
CA THR A 895 10.78 -12.84 6.71
C THR A 895 9.31 -13.12 7.06
N HIS A 896 8.39 -12.25 6.63
CA HIS A 896 6.94 -12.39 6.77
C HIS A 896 6.50 -12.61 8.23
N PHE A 897 6.93 -11.71 9.12
CA PHE A 897 6.66 -11.81 10.56
C PHE A 897 5.22 -11.39 10.90
N SER A 898 4.60 -12.06 11.88
CA SER A 898 3.32 -11.63 12.44
C SER A 898 3.43 -10.22 13.03
N GLN A 899 2.60 -9.31 12.52
CA GLN A 899 2.67 -7.89 12.87
C GLN A 899 2.06 -7.58 14.25
N ARG A 900 1.59 -8.60 14.97
CA ARG A 900 1.16 -8.51 16.38
C ARG A 900 2.33 -8.39 17.35
N TYR A 901 3.51 -8.89 16.96
CA TYR A 901 4.70 -8.95 17.82
C TYR A 901 5.84 -8.19 17.13
N PRO A 902 6.15 -6.94 17.55
CA PRO A 902 7.22 -6.15 16.95
C PRO A 902 8.64 -6.59 17.38
N LYS A 903 8.73 -7.47 18.39
CA LYS A 903 9.99 -8.03 18.91
C LYS A 903 10.65 -8.91 17.83
N LEU A 904 11.97 -9.05 17.88
CA LEU A 904 12.67 -10.09 17.11
C LEU A 904 12.51 -11.44 17.80
N PRO A 905 12.21 -12.52 17.06
CA PRO A 905 12.25 -13.87 17.62
C PRO A 905 13.61 -14.17 18.25
N VAL A 906 13.59 -14.64 19.49
CA VAL A 906 14.79 -15.06 20.20
C VAL A 906 15.24 -16.39 19.61
N ILE A 907 16.41 -16.41 18.96
CA ILE A 907 17.05 -17.69 18.62
C ILE A 907 17.95 -18.08 19.78
N ASP A 908 17.66 -19.24 20.37
CA ASP A 908 18.61 -19.94 21.22
C ASP A 908 19.76 -20.47 20.35
N GLU A 909 20.93 -19.86 20.46
CA GLU A 909 22.08 -20.20 19.62
C GLU A 909 22.64 -21.60 19.96
N ALA A 910 22.38 -22.14 21.16
CA ALA A 910 22.66 -23.54 21.48
C ALA A 910 21.75 -24.51 20.72
N LYS A 911 20.52 -24.10 20.37
CA LYS A 911 19.63 -24.87 19.47
C LYS A 911 20.01 -24.71 18.00
N LEU A 912 20.68 -23.63 17.59
CA LEU A 912 21.29 -23.49 16.25
C LEU A 912 22.51 -24.40 16.08
N VAL A 913 23.38 -24.47 17.08
CA VAL A 913 24.54 -25.36 17.14
C VAL A 913 24.13 -26.65 17.85
N GLY A 914 23.21 -27.40 17.25
CA GLY A 914 22.45 -28.47 17.91
C GLY A 914 23.32 -29.40 18.75
N SER A 915 22.99 -29.46 20.04
CA SER A 915 23.60 -30.28 21.08
C SER A 915 23.72 -31.75 20.66
N ASN A 916 24.84 -32.37 21.00
CA ASN A 916 25.16 -33.77 20.65
C ASN A 916 24.44 -34.79 21.55
N ASP A 917 23.16 -34.58 21.88
CA ASP A 917 22.49 -35.30 22.98
C ASP A 917 21.00 -35.62 22.70
N ASP A 918 20.71 -36.07 21.48
CA ASP A 918 19.54 -36.92 21.22
C ASP A 918 20.04 -38.38 21.26
N GLY A 919 20.07 -38.95 22.46
CA GLY A 919 20.59 -40.29 22.69
C GLY A 919 19.61 -41.39 22.26
N GLU A 920 19.97 -42.14 21.22
CA GLU A 920 19.62 -43.55 21.07
C GLU A 920 20.88 -44.30 20.62
N ASP A 921 21.45 -45.13 21.50
CA ASP A 921 22.59 -46.00 21.22
C ASP A 921 22.17 -47.13 20.25
N GLY A 922 22.13 -46.81 18.97
CA GLY A 922 22.10 -47.79 17.89
C GLY A 922 23.51 -48.15 17.45
N GLU A 923 24.05 -49.27 17.96
CA GLU A 923 25.24 -49.89 17.39
C GLU A 923 24.96 -50.37 15.95
N ASP A 924 25.34 -49.59 14.93
CA ASP A 924 25.69 -50.13 13.61
C ASP A 924 26.35 -49.11 12.66
N GLY A 925 27.53 -49.49 12.13
CA GLY A 925 27.96 -49.17 10.77
C GLY A 925 28.43 -47.74 10.44
N GLU A 926 29.72 -47.62 10.10
CA GLU A 926 30.37 -46.44 9.51
C GLU A 926 29.51 -45.69 8.46
N ARG A 927 29.01 -44.51 8.83
CA ARG A 927 28.61 -43.47 7.87
C ARG A 927 29.43 -42.21 8.13
N GLY A 928 30.06 -41.71 7.07
CA GLY A 928 31.12 -40.71 7.16
C GLY A 928 30.69 -39.41 7.84
N LYS A 929 31.62 -38.84 8.62
CA LYS A 929 31.51 -37.48 9.18
C LYS A 929 31.22 -36.49 8.06
N THR A 930 29.94 -36.15 7.89
CA THR A 930 29.53 -35.10 6.96
C THR A 930 29.85 -33.78 7.64
N GLU A 931 30.83 -33.04 7.12
CA GLU A 931 31.18 -31.71 7.64
C GLU A 931 29.92 -30.83 7.67
N ARG A 932 29.43 -30.50 8.87
CA ARG A 932 28.29 -29.57 9.04
C ARG A 932 28.72 -28.21 8.50
N ARG A 933 28.25 -27.86 7.30
CA ARG A 933 28.52 -26.58 6.64
C ARG A 933 28.02 -25.41 7.51
N ASP A 934 28.75 -24.31 7.48
CA ASP A 934 28.46 -23.07 8.21
C ASP A 934 27.17 -22.40 7.68
N VAL A 935 26.08 -22.51 8.45
CA VAL A 935 24.75 -21.95 8.11
C VAL A 935 24.55 -20.62 8.85
N GLU A 936 24.41 -19.55 8.09
CA GLU A 936 24.18 -18.22 8.64
C GLU A 936 22.71 -17.80 8.53
N VAL A 937 22.12 -17.41 9.66
CA VAL A 937 20.70 -17.03 9.77
C VAL A 937 20.59 -15.54 10.07
N LEU A 938 19.78 -14.82 9.29
CA LEU A 938 19.44 -13.40 9.49
C LEU A 938 17.93 -13.19 9.53
N PHE A 939 17.53 -12.04 10.08
CA PHE A 939 16.16 -11.54 10.08
C PHE A 939 16.03 -10.39 9.09
N ALA A 940 14.96 -10.41 8.29
CA ALA A 940 14.64 -9.33 7.37
C ALA A 940 14.04 -8.12 8.09
N PHE A 941 14.37 -6.94 7.57
CA PHE A 941 13.74 -5.66 7.91
C PHE A 941 13.44 -4.88 6.63
N ASP A 942 12.37 -4.10 6.65
CA ASP A 942 12.00 -3.21 5.56
C ASP A 942 13.19 -2.31 5.16
N MET A 943 13.52 -2.30 3.88
CA MET A 943 14.63 -1.56 3.25
C MET A 943 16.06 -1.93 3.70
N MET A 944 16.23 -3.03 4.45
CA MET A 944 17.56 -3.64 4.65
C MET A 944 18.17 -4.02 3.30
N ARG A 945 19.49 -3.85 3.14
CA ARG A 945 20.24 -4.31 1.97
C ARG A 945 21.41 -5.17 2.41
N VAL A 946 21.41 -6.45 2.08
CA VAL A 946 22.49 -7.36 2.44
C VAL A 946 22.94 -8.14 1.23
N LYS A 947 24.25 -8.22 1.01
CA LYS A 947 24.82 -9.10 -0.02
C LYS A 947 24.94 -10.53 0.49
N LEU A 948 24.89 -11.51 -0.41
CA LEU A 948 25.01 -12.93 -0.07
C LEU A 948 26.34 -13.24 0.65
N GLY A 949 27.44 -12.57 0.29
CA GLY A 949 28.73 -12.60 0.97
C GLY A 949 28.85 -11.75 2.24
N GLU A 950 27.80 -11.06 2.68
CA GLU A 950 27.83 -10.20 3.87
C GLU A 950 27.11 -10.79 5.09
N PHE A 951 26.54 -11.99 4.99
CA PHE A 951 25.70 -12.58 6.05
C PHE A 951 26.44 -12.75 7.39
N LYS A 952 27.70 -13.20 7.36
CA LYS A 952 28.51 -13.46 8.57
C LYS A 952 28.89 -12.14 9.28
N GLN A 953 29.12 -11.10 8.50
CA GLN A 953 29.37 -9.72 8.94
C GLN A 953 28.09 -9.13 9.56
N ALA A 954 26.96 -9.19 8.85
CA ALA A 954 25.67 -8.70 9.31
C ALA A 954 25.19 -9.39 10.60
N LYS A 955 25.47 -10.70 10.75
CA LYS A 955 25.16 -11.48 11.96
C LYS A 955 25.78 -10.88 13.23
N GLN A 956 26.96 -10.26 13.14
CA GLN A 956 27.62 -9.63 14.30
C GLN A 956 26.79 -8.47 14.88
N PHE A 957 25.90 -7.85 14.10
CA PHE A 957 25.02 -6.77 14.56
C PHE A 957 23.68 -7.25 15.14
N LEU A 958 23.34 -8.55 15.03
CA LEU A 958 22.08 -9.07 15.58
C LEU A 958 21.89 -8.81 17.08
N PRO A 959 22.91 -8.88 17.96
CA PRO A 959 22.73 -8.51 19.38
C PRO A 959 22.29 -7.06 19.55
N ALA A 960 22.88 -6.12 18.80
CA ALA A 960 22.50 -4.71 18.82
C ALA A 960 21.10 -4.47 18.25
N LEU A 961 20.73 -5.17 17.16
CA LEU A 961 19.39 -5.09 16.56
C LEU A 961 18.30 -5.72 17.45
N ARG A 962 18.62 -6.81 18.17
CA ARG A 962 17.74 -7.40 19.20
C ARG A 962 17.51 -6.41 20.33
N GLU A 963 18.58 -5.83 20.87
CA GLU A 963 18.50 -4.82 21.94
C GLU A 963 17.69 -3.59 21.51
N LEU A 964 17.90 -3.09 20.29
CA LEU A 964 17.15 -1.96 19.72
C LEU A 964 15.63 -2.21 19.60
N LEU A 965 15.23 -3.48 19.47
CA LEU A 965 13.85 -3.89 19.23
C LEU A 965 13.22 -4.59 20.45
N LYS A 966 13.90 -4.56 21.60
CA LYS A 966 13.25 -4.77 22.89
C LYS A 966 12.31 -3.58 23.12
N VAL A 967 11.02 -3.85 22.98
CA VAL A 967 10.00 -2.96 23.53
C VAL A 967 10.15 -3.04 25.06
N GLU A 968 10.61 -1.95 25.67
CA GLU A 968 10.26 -1.66 27.06
C GLU A 968 8.74 -1.68 27.12
N GLU A 969 8.18 -2.62 27.87
CA GLU A 969 6.74 -2.61 28.13
C GLU A 969 6.44 -1.27 28.81
N PRO A 970 5.56 -0.43 28.23
CA PRO A 970 5.10 0.73 28.99
C PRO A 970 4.48 0.14 30.25
N GLU A 971 4.94 0.61 31.42
CA GLU A 971 4.28 0.34 32.69
C GLU A 971 2.78 0.56 32.45
N GLN A 972 1.97 -0.46 32.77
CA GLN A 972 0.53 -0.34 32.65
C GLN A 972 0.12 0.78 33.58
N ALA A 973 -0.14 1.96 33.00
CA ALA A 973 -0.84 3.02 33.68
C ALA A 973 -2.26 2.50 33.91
N ASP A 974 -2.50 2.01 35.13
CA ASP A 974 -3.82 1.74 35.67
C ASP A 974 -4.64 3.04 35.60
N GLU A 975 -5.41 3.20 34.53
CA GLU A 975 -6.48 4.21 34.43
C GLU A 975 -7.83 3.48 34.29
N GLU A 976 -8.61 3.52 35.38
CA GLU A 976 -9.99 3.01 35.51
C GLU A 976 -11.02 3.76 34.63
#